data_AF-A0A1C6KK26-F1
#
_entry.id   AF-A0A1C6KK26-F1
#
_cell.length_a   1.000
_cell.length_b   1.000
_cell.length_c   1.000
_cell.angle_alpha   90.00
_cell.angle_beta   90.00
_cell.angle_gamma   90.00
#
_symmetry.space_group_name_H-M   'P 1'
#
loop_
_entity.id
_entity.type
_entity.pdbx_description
1 polymer ?
#
loop_
_entity_poly.entity_id
_entity_poly.type
_entity_poly.pdbx_seq_one_letter_code
_entity_poly.pdbx_strand_id
1 'polypeptide(L)'
;MEKYLKIICSWILIFSICGLSLNVTEASGAGVEMERESQETVDFISDIENQETEPETETPVETEEPTESEVPIETETPVETENPVETEDSADQITDLDAPEQMSVQSLEEELLAVAENGEEASTDRVEYVDVKGNPIAGAPSVIKFGAIADHKELSIEGRHFEFKSAKVDGKNCVYIGKYNDTIYYSTDGVIAIKLEEAQKLTMMYQEYYLVSIKEVVPDSCTPGTITKKNGSLDAPLDMSNQIRVNAGENFVISVTPGTDTAKANNPKAKRFIIESVVSQEGATITKENGNENKATYSINFVKDDTITITYKEQSIYRITINTKDINGEEYINIPHSVAKGWKYLEGQDKIMWTFTPDDVYEMSGYELDIPAFHTKRGYRVINMVVNGTSVSSESGVSEVPISKGDTVSSVPRNLDLTTKMTDSYTTTRGVEQNCSYEYKMDLKVRTGKFEDYNFTLVPYKEDRGRQAVTVRLLTDGSRNGEGLDVVMWDYEKQALVPVKDNQTVDMDPVTYKGKKHIRQVRIFFAKLKAGYTYGAGQAGQITGVSYGQPHGGNPLGDGKKNAADAGTIDAMTATSLIRGNNSFKIYDEQWQAAKEAAIKGGYTRYIAWGGAIPSNNDWYLYDATFMVVSSGIYVHYNSGAGMGVLPKNADVKNIPDNPETRSYNTTPMHSYGKHVETGKGIRTIGTAFIMGEGWAEPTCEGYEFIGWKLKNKAGELSQETYSNGDLFTISDENCGYANNTDLPVFASKNYSGYQIVAQWKKIAKKEIKVEHYLKIPDGTEKLEKTTSGTISFSSDSEIVKVFANPEPDGTFPGYVFDEGNDQNTLEKDVKNSALSETVVLKLYYKPTVLRVSKTVEGYNQEPDKEFTFTLTATPPAGADSGTSQIKDGQIYITKGSKAKAIPLSFANNEATFTLKKDEFVDISCLPTGWTYKVSEVDPGKSYKTTYKINDGSATDGRDASFKMDKKTNIAFINKLTMEPPVTGRTLANNGLMVLMFFVLAISMVGMVFFKGINKKN
;
A
#
# COMPACT_ATOMS: atom_id res chain seq x y z
N MET A 1 36.04 -40.57 -13.19
CA MET A 1 37.05 -40.99 -14.18
C MET A 1 37.74 -39.72 -14.64
N GLU A 2 39.06 -39.62 -14.50
CA GLU A 2 39.87 -38.39 -14.70
C GLU A 2 39.53 -37.21 -13.75
N LYS A 3 40.47 -36.37 -13.30
CA LYS A 3 41.95 -36.45 -13.35
C LYS A 3 42.57 -35.81 -12.09
N TYR A 4 43.64 -36.42 -11.58
CA TYR A 4 44.45 -35.88 -10.46
C TYR A 4 45.45 -34.82 -10.97
N LEU A 5 45.85 -33.88 -10.10
CA LEU A 5 47.29 -33.66 -9.84
C LEU A 5 47.54 -33.14 -8.40
N LYS A 6 48.80 -32.86 -8.05
CA LYS A 6 49.36 -32.87 -6.70
C LYS A 6 50.41 -31.75 -6.55
N ILE A 7 50.87 -31.55 -5.30
CA ILE A 7 52.26 -31.19 -4.90
C ILE A 7 52.67 -29.69 -4.74
N ILE A 8 52.99 -29.37 -3.47
CA ILE A 8 54.10 -28.57 -2.90
C ILE A 8 54.18 -27.03 -3.07
N CYS A 9 53.91 -26.36 -1.94
CA CYS A 9 54.69 -25.34 -1.20
C CYS A 9 55.72 -24.39 -1.87
N SER A 10 55.75 -23.17 -1.29
CA SER A 10 56.95 -22.34 -1.02
C SER A 10 57.61 -21.60 -2.20
N TRP A 11 58.21 -20.40 -2.02
CA TRP A 11 58.54 -19.61 -0.81
C TRP A 11 58.85 -18.13 -1.16
N ILE A 12 59.26 -17.33 -0.16
CA ILE A 12 60.14 -16.13 -0.27
C ILE A 12 59.47 -14.84 -0.86
N LEU A 13 59.26 -13.76 -0.06
CA LEU A 13 60.18 -12.63 0.29
C LEU A 13 60.23 -11.51 -0.80
N ILE A 14 60.36 -10.19 -0.56
CA ILE A 14 60.27 -9.32 0.66
C ILE A 14 60.31 -7.81 0.28
N PHE A 15 59.85 -6.89 1.17
CA PHE A 15 60.02 -5.39 1.16
C PHE A 15 59.41 -4.63 -0.06
N SER A 16 59.19 -3.30 -0.12
CA SER A 16 59.68 -2.07 0.56
C SER A 16 58.51 -1.05 0.63
N ILE A 17 58.20 -0.27 1.69
CA ILE A 17 58.94 0.74 2.50
C ILE A 17 59.07 2.14 1.84
N CYS A 18 58.63 3.17 2.59
CA CYS A 18 58.72 4.66 2.42
C CYS A 18 57.92 5.33 1.28
N GLY A 19 57.51 6.61 1.36
CA GLY A 19 57.63 7.66 2.41
C GLY A 19 56.28 8.37 2.69
N LEU A 20 56.06 9.19 3.73
CA LEU A 20 56.72 10.47 4.13
C LEU A 20 56.59 11.59 3.06
N SER A 21 56.23 12.86 3.35
CA SER A 21 55.60 13.54 4.51
C SER A 21 55.45 15.07 4.24
N LEU A 22 54.60 15.79 4.98
CA LEU A 22 54.60 17.25 5.28
C LEU A 22 54.15 18.31 4.21
N ASN A 23 53.02 18.96 4.54
CA ASN A 23 52.71 20.42 4.63
C ASN A 23 53.27 21.48 3.63
N VAL A 24 52.34 22.11 2.88
CA VAL A 24 52.18 23.56 2.58
C VAL A 24 50.65 23.80 2.47
N THR A 25 49.87 24.78 3.01
CA THR A 25 49.94 26.08 3.72
C THR A 25 49.97 27.41 2.92
N GLU A 26 48.81 28.11 2.93
CA GLU A 26 48.54 29.56 2.64
C GLU A 26 48.74 30.08 1.19
N ALA A 27 48.13 31.19 0.71
CA ALA A 27 47.32 32.24 1.37
C ALA A 27 46.26 32.89 0.43
N SER A 28 45.33 33.66 1.01
CA SER A 28 44.44 34.70 0.39
C SER A 28 43.35 34.29 -0.62
N GLY A 29 42.21 35.00 -0.71
CA GLY A 29 41.69 36.07 0.16
C GLY A 29 40.37 36.71 -0.33
N ALA A 30 39.62 37.31 0.61
CA ALA A 30 38.30 37.97 0.46
C ALA A 30 37.10 37.08 0.04
N GLY A 31 35.88 37.29 0.58
CA GLY A 31 35.48 38.19 1.66
C GLY A 31 33.95 38.33 1.80
N VAL A 32 33.54 39.15 2.78
CA VAL A 32 32.14 39.55 3.11
C VAL A 32 31.32 38.50 3.88
N GLU A 33 30.91 38.90 5.09
CA GLU A 33 29.94 38.21 5.95
C GLU A 33 28.49 38.50 5.51
N MET A 34 27.53 37.71 6.01
CA MET A 34 26.17 38.18 6.20
C MET A 34 25.62 37.63 7.52
N GLU A 35 25.02 38.51 8.31
CA GLU A 35 24.77 38.29 9.73
C GLU A 35 23.53 37.42 10.01
N ARG A 36 23.50 36.82 11.20
CA ARG A 36 22.26 36.45 11.87
C ARG A 36 21.89 37.58 12.82
N GLU A 37 20.73 38.19 12.60
CA GLU A 37 19.97 38.84 13.67
C GLU A 37 18.64 38.11 13.90
N SER A 38 17.98 38.41 15.02
CA SER A 38 16.93 37.58 15.62
C SER A 38 15.89 38.43 16.34
N GLN A 39 14.64 37.93 16.38
CA GLN A 39 13.50 38.55 17.10
C GLN A 39 13.02 39.86 16.42
N GLU A 40 11.79 40.35 16.56
CA GLU A 40 10.77 40.14 17.61
C GLU A 40 9.34 39.86 17.08
N THR A 41 8.45 39.58 18.01
CA THR A 41 6.99 39.44 17.88
C THR A 41 6.27 40.79 17.93
N VAL A 42 5.22 40.99 17.12
CA VAL A 42 4.19 42.01 17.36
C VAL A 42 2.81 41.45 17.01
N ASP A 43 1.92 41.38 18.00
CA ASP A 43 0.48 41.11 17.81
C ASP A 43 -0.24 42.35 17.25
N PHE A 44 -1.32 42.15 16.49
CA PHE A 44 -2.41 43.14 16.46
C PHE A 44 -3.78 42.49 16.26
N ILE A 45 -4.74 42.92 17.08
CA ILE A 45 -6.14 42.46 17.12
C ILE A 45 -7.03 43.42 16.31
N SER A 46 -8.08 42.90 15.67
CA SER A 46 -9.32 43.66 15.43
C SER A 46 -10.51 42.74 15.21
N ASP A 47 -11.50 42.83 16.10
CA ASP A 47 -12.72 42.01 16.14
C ASP A 47 -13.83 42.47 15.17
N ILE A 48 -14.96 41.74 15.19
CA ILE A 48 -16.38 42.13 15.00
C ILE A 48 -17.12 40.89 14.48
N GLU A 49 -17.65 40.04 15.38
CA GLU A 49 -18.98 40.13 16.01
C GLU A 49 -20.15 39.68 15.11
N ASN A 50 -20.87 38.65 15.55
CA ASN A 50 -22.32 38.73 15.73
C ASN A 50 -22.84 37.70 16.74
N GLN A 51 -23.74 38.16 17.61
CA GLN A 51 -24.60 37.42 18.55
C GLN A 51 -25.76 36.72 17.77
N GLU A 52 -26.65 35.87 18.29
CA GLU A 52 -26.96 35.27 19.61
C GLU A 52 -27.67 33.90 19.30
N THR A 53 -28.15 33.02 20.19
CA THR A 53 -28.55 33.03 21.62
C THR A 53 -28.50 31.58 22.17
N GLU A 54 -28.42 31.40 23.50
CA GLU A 54 -28.98 30.21 24.19
C GLU A 54 -30.38 30.53 24.78
N PRO A 55 -31.03 29.61 25.53
CA PRO A 55 -30.75 29.56 26.98
C PRO A 55 -30.76 28.16 27.63
N GLU A 56 -29.69 27.88 28.39
CA GLU A 56 -29.66 27.40 29.80
C GLU A 56 -30.66 26.35 30.33
N THR A 57 -30.14 25.31 31.00
CA THR A 57 -30.40 25.10 32.45
C THR A 57 -29.40 24.16 33.16
N GLU A 58 -28.62 24.74 34.07
CA GLU A 58 -28.25 24.29 35.44
C GLU A 58 -28.02 22.77 35.74
N THR A 59 -26.82 22.23 36.08
CA THR A 59 -25.79 22.46 37.16
C THR A 59 -25.97 21.61 38.45
N PRO A 60 -24.95 21.38 39.35
CA PRO A 60 -23.47 21.28 39.21
C PRO A 60 -22.79 20.22 40.16
N VAL A 61 -21.45 20.33 40.40
CA VAL A 61 -20.67 19.96 41.63
C VAL A 61 -20.35 18.46 41.87
N GLU A 62 -19.18 17.98 42.33
CA GLU A 62 -17.76 18.41 42.53
C GLU A 62 -16.88 17.12 42.44
N THR A 63 -15.63 17.07 41.95
CA THR A 63 -14.32 17.61 42.43
C THR A 63 -13.77 16.93 43.71
N GLU A 64 -12.52 16.44 43.64
CA GLU A 64 -11.42 16.43 44.64
C GLU A 64 -10.46 15.21 44.50
N GLU A 65 -9.17 15.45 44.74
CA GLU A 65 -8.01 14.52 44.81
C GLU A 65 -7.04 15.13 45.86
N PRO A 66 -5.94 14.50 46.32
CA PRO A 66 -5.60 13.11 46.61
C PRO A 66 -5.11 12.94 48.08
N THR A 67 -4.61 11.75 48.51
CA THR A 67 -3.49 11.68 49.50
C THR A 67 -2.74 10.32 49.55
N GLU A 68 -1.49 10.38 50.02
CA GLU A 68 -0.49 9.30 50.23
C GLU A 68 -0.88 8.34 51.41
N SER A 69 -0.24 7.21 51.76
CA SER A 69 1.19 6.90 51.82
C SER A 69 1.50 5.48 52.36
N GLU A 70 2.80 5.17 52.46
CA GLU A 70 3.49 4.13 53.28
C GLU A 70 3.58 2.64 52.86
N VAL A 71 4.67 2.02 53.35
CA VAL A 71 5.35 0.72 53.07
C VAL A 71 6.10 0.35 54.40
N PRO A 72 6.97 -0.69 54.58
CA PRO A 72 7.32 -1.90 53.80
C PRO A 72 7.49 -3.21 54.67
N ILE A 73 8.22 -4.21 54.13
CA ILE A 73 9.07 -5.25 54.80
C ILE A 73 8.56 -6.72 54.91
N GLU A 74 9.19 -7.57 54.08
CA GLU A 74 9.84 -8.91 54.22
C GLU A 74 9.55 -9.97 55.33
N THR A 75 10.04 -11.20 55.00
CA THR A 75 10.63 -12.31 55.81
C THR A 75 9.83 -13.56 56.23
N GLU A 76 10.23 -14.69 55.60
CA GLU A 76 10.60 -16.04 56.12
C GLU A 76 9.70 -16.89 57.05
N THR A 77 9.28 -18.06 56.51
CA THR A 77 9.46 -19.48 56.96
C THR A 77 9.73 -19.86 58.45
N PRO A 78 9.68 -21.17 58.83
CA PRO A 78 8.71 -22.25 58.57
C PRO A 78 8.28 -22.97 59.90
N VAL A 79 7.64 -24.16 59.85
CA VAL A 79 7.94 -25.39 60.64
C VAL A 79 6.84 -26.48 60.49
N GLU A 80 7.23 -27.74 60.64
CA GLU A 80 6.44 -28.99 60.46
C GLU A 80 5.53 -29.36 61.65
N THR A 81 4.58 -30.28 61.47
CA THR A 81 4.41 -31.42 62.42
C THR A 81 3.70 -32.66 61.83
N GLU A 82 4.45 -33.77 61.79
CA GLU A 82 4.12 -35.21 61.91
C GLU A 82 2.75 -35.84 61.51
N ASN A 83 2.86 -36.82 60.61
CA ASN A 83 2.00 -38.01 60.36
C ASN A 83 1.96 -38.98 61.60
N PRO A 84 1.17 -40.10 61.70
CA PRO A 84 0.97 -41.15 60.65
C PRO A 84 -0.31 -42.05 60.71
N VAL A 85 -0.29 -43.17 59.95
CA VAL A 85 -1.14 -44.42 60.01
C VAL A 85 -2.46 -44.36 59.20
N GLU A 86 -2.47 -44.77 57.91
CA GLU A 86 -2.82 -46.12 57.35
C GLU A 86 -4.34 -46.35 57.15
N THR A 87 -4.86 -47.09 56.13
CA THR A 87 -4.26 -47.91 55.05
C THR A 87 -5.21 -48.02 53.83
N GLU A 88 -4.64 -48.23 52.62
CA GLU A 88 -5.25 -48.88 51.41
C GLU A 88 -6.50 -48.22 50.75
N ASP A 89 -6.71 -48.25 49.41
CA ASP A 89 -5.97 -48.89 48.30
C ASP A 89 -6.02 -48.03 47.00
N SER A 90 -4.97 -48.15 46.19
CA SER A 90 -4.77 -47.91 44.74
C SER A 90 -5.54 -46.84 43.91
N ALA A 91 -4.71 -46.22 43.04
CA ALA A 91 -4.98 -45.63 41.72
C ALA A 91 -5.20 -44.09 41.59
N ASP A 92 -4.65 -43.58 40.49
CA ASP A 92 -4.89 -42.30 39.82
C ASP A 92 -4.68 -41.00 40.62
N GLN A 93 -3.45 -40.80 41.10
CA GLN A 93 -2.84 -39.47 41.10
C GLN A 93 -2.08 -39.25 39.79
N ILE A 94 -2.68 -38.51 38.86
CA ILE A 94 -1.94 -37.87 37.76
C ILE A 94 -1.14 -36.73 38.39
N THR A 95 0.19 -36.76 38.24
CA THR A 95 1.03 -35.60 38.52
C THR A 95 0.86 -34.59 37.39
N ASP A 96 0.54 -33.33 37.71
CA ASP A 96 0.60 -32.22 36.75
C ASP A 96 2.02 -32.06 36.21
N LEU A 97 2.26 -32.65 35.04
CA LEU A 97 3.39 -32.35 34.18
C LEU A 97 3.02 -31.11 33.37
N ASP A 98 3.65 -29.97 33.67
CA ASP A 98 3.48 -28.73 32.92
C ASP A 98 3.57 -28.99 31.41
N ALA A 99 2.44 -28.84 30.72
CA ALA A 99 2.34 -29.14 29.30
C ALA A 99 3.29 -28.20 28.51
N PRO A 100 4.13 -28.75 27.61
CA PRO A 100 5.26 -28.03 27.04
C PRO A 100 4.80 -26.81 26.23
N GLU A 101 5.53 -25.71 26.27
CA GLU A 101 5.17 -24.47 25.52
C GLU A 101 5.08 -24.69 24.00
N GLN A 102 5.83 -25.66 23.47
CA GLN A 102 5.88 -26.00 22.04
C GLN A 102 6.06 -27.52 21.85
N MET A 103 5.47 -28.06 20.80
CA MET A 103 5.56 -29.48 20.42
C MET A 103 5.45 -29.66 18.89
N SER A 104 5.59 -30.89 18.40
CA SER A 104 5.42 -31.17 16.96
C SER A 104 3.95 -31.36 16.58
N VAL A 105 3.58 -30.95 15.36
CA VAL A 105 2.23 -31.22 14.81
C VAL A 105 1.99 -32.72 14.65
N GLN A 106 3.00 -33.50 14.26
CA GLN A 106 2.88 -34.97 14.17
C GLN A 106 2.46 -35.60 15.51
N SER A 107 2.96 -35.10 16.64
CA SER A 107 2.56 -35.59 17.97
C SER A 107 1.09 -35.28 18.29
N LEU A 108 0.55 -34.16 17.81
CA LEU A 108 -0.87 -33.83 17.91
C LEU A 108 -1.73 -34.67 16.96
N GLU A 109 -1.21 -35.04 15.79
CA GLU A 109 -1.90 -35.94 14.85
C GLU A 109 -1.96 -37.37 15.40
N GLU A 110 -0.88 -37.86 16.03
CA GLU A 110 -0.83 -39.18 16.68
C GLU A 110 -1.80 -39.28 17.87
N GLU A 111 -1.92 -38.23 18.70
CA GLU A 111 -2.92 -38.19 19.77
C GLU A 111 -4.36 -38.04 19.25
N LEU A 112 -4.59 -37.19 18.23
CA LEU A 112 -5.90 -37.03 17.60
C LEU A 112 -6.42 -38.35 17.01
N LEU A 113 -5.52 -39.18 16.43
CA LEU A 113 -5.85 -40.53 15.98
C LEU A 113 -6.21 -41.46 17.15
N ALA A 114 -5.45 -41.44 18.25
CA ALA A 114 -5.74 -42.26 19.42
C ALA A 114 -7.08 -41.90 20.10
N VAL A 115 -7.42 -40.62 20.18
CA VAL A 115 -8.73 -40.15 20.68
C VAL A 115 -9.87 -40.55 19.73
N ALA A 116 -9.64 -40.49 18.41
CA ALA A 116 -10.62 -40.91 17.42
C ALA A 116 -10.90 -42.43 17.43
N GLU A 117 -9.90 -43.27 17.71
CA GLU A 117 -10.10 -44.73 17.89
C GLU A 117 -10.95 -45.06 19.12
N ASN A 118 -10.91 -44.22 20.17
CA ASN A 118 -11.77 -44.35 21.35
C ASN A 118 -13.19 -43.79 21.14
N GLY A 119 -13.44 -43.06 20.05
CA GLY A 119 -14.77 -42.57 19.67
C GLY A 119 -15.19 -41.23 20.30
N GLU A 120 -14.26 -40.45 20.83
CA GLU A 120 -14.53 -39.14 21.44
C GLU A 120 -14.45 -37.98 20.42
N GLU A 121 -15.30 -36.95 20.56
CA GLU A 121 -15.29 -35.79 19.65
C GLU A 121 -14.23 -34.74 20.04
N ALA A 122 -13.00 -34.98 19.58
CA ALA A 122 -11.85 -34.09 19.70
C ALA A 122 -12.12 -32.69 19.08
N SER A 123 -12.48 -31.72 19.93
CA SER A 123 -12.87 -30.36 19.52
C SER A 123 -12.62 -29.30 20.62
N THR A 124 -12.70 -28.01 20.27
CA THR A 124 -12.57 -26.87 21.19
C THR A 124 -13.51 -25.71 20.86
N ASP A 125 -13.96 -25.02 21.91
CA ASP A 125 -14.71 -23.75 21.89
C ASP A 125 -13.81 -22.50 21.78
N ARG A 126 -12.49 -22.67 21.76
CA ARG A 126 -11.49 -21.60 21.69
C ARG A 126 -11.30 -21.06 20.27
N VAL A 127 -12.42 -20.90 19.58
CA VAL A 127 -12.57 -20.41 18.21
C VAL A 127 -13.53 -19.22 18.19
N GLU A 128 -13.41 -18.36 17.19
CA GLU A 128 -14.38 -17.33 16.87
C GLU A 128 -14.51 -17.20 15.34
N TYR A 129 -15.72 -16.99 14.85
CA TYR A 129 -16.02 -16.85 13.42
C TYR A 129 -16.41 -15.41 13.14
N VAL A 130 -15.66 -14.71 12.28
CA VAL A 130 -15.79 -13.26 12.06
C VAL A 130 -15.89 -12.87 10.58
N ASP A 131 -16.54 -11.74 10.31
CA ASP A 131 -16.53 -11.11 8.99
C ASP A 131 -15.17 -10.44 8.68
N VAL A 132 -15.01 -9.91 7.47
CA VAL A 132 -13.81 -9.17 7.04
C VAL A 132 -13.54 -7.86 7.80
N LYS A 133 -14.45 -7.43 8.69
CA LYS A 133 -14.31 -6.26 9.58
C LYS A 133 -14.06 -6.65 11.04
N GLY A 134 -14.06 -7.95 11.37
CA GLY A 134 -13.88 -8.47 12.72
C GLY A 134 -15.18 -8.65 13.54
N ASN A 135 -16.36 -8.49 12.94
CA ASN A 135 -17.64 -8.70 13.64
C ASN A 135 -17.97 -10.20 13.74
N PRO A 136 -18.45 -10.71 14.90
CA PRO A 136 -18.88 -12.10 15.03
C PRO A 136 -20.01 -12.50 14.07
N ILE A 137 -19.87 -13.64 13.41
CA ILE A 137 -20.88 -14.21 12.50
C ILE A 137 -21.94 -14.94 13.32
N ALA A 138 -23.12 -14.32 13.47
CA ALA A 138 -24.26 -14.95 14.11
C ALA A 138 -24.64 -16.28 13.40
N GLY A 139 -24.85 -17.34 14.18
CA GLY A 139 -25.21 -18.68 13.67
C GLY A 139 -24.02 -19.55 13.24
N ALA A 140 -22.78 -19.08 13.36
CA ALA A 140 -21.60 -19.91 13.15
C ALA A 140 -21.40 -20.95 14.29
N PRO A 141 -20.61 -22.01 14.08
CA PRO A 141 -20.32 -23.01 15.12
C PRO A 141 -19.68 -22.40 16.37
N SER A 142 -20.07 -22.91 17.54
CA SER A 142 -19.44 -22.56 18.82
C SER A 142 -18.17 -23.37 19.12
N VAL A 143 -17.87 -24.39 18.31
CA VAL A 143 -16.68 -25.25 18.44
C VAL A 143 -16.09 -25.55 17.07
N ILE A 144 -14.79 -25.80 17.02
CA ILE A 144 -14.05 -26.34 15.87
C ILE A 144 -13.43 -27.69 16.25
N LYS A 145 -13.33 -28.61 15.30
CA LYS A 145 -12.61 -29.88 15.52
C LYS A 145 -11.10 -29.65 15.46
N PHE A 146 -10.34 -30.54 16.10
CA PHE A 146 -8.89 -30.53 15.97
C PHE A 146 -8.47 -31.16 14.64
N GLY A 147 -7.35 -30.70 14.08
CA GLY A 147 -6.82 -31.10 12.78
C GLY A 147 -6.30 -29.92 11.95
N ALA A 148 -6.16 -30.16 10.65
CA ALA A 148 -5.71 -29.14 9.70
C ALA A 148 -6.83 -28.15 9.38
N ILE A 149 -6.51 -26.85 9.43
CA ILE A 149 -7.45 -25.76 9.10
C ILE A 149 -7.94 -25.83 7.64
N ALA A 150 -7.22 -26.55 6.77
CA ALA A 150 -7.66 -26.87 5.42
C ALA A 150 -9.05 -27.53 5.37
N ASP A 151 -9.34 -28.39 6.33
CA ASP A 151 -10.56 -29.22 6.39
C ASP A 151 -11.73 -28.50 7.09
N HIS A 152 -11.52 -27.26 7.54
CA HIS A 152 -12.47 -26.44 8.30
C HIS A 152 -12.78 -25.09 7.62
N LYS A 153 -12.50 -24.99 6.31
CA LYS A 153 -12.74 -23.78 5.51
C LYS A 153 -14.20 -23.56 5.12
N GLU A 154 -15.04 -24.59 5.13
CA GLU A 154 -16.46 -24.42 4.78
C GLU A 154 -17.26 -23.98 6.02
N LEU A 155 -17.94 -22.84 5.91
CA LEU A 155 -18.87 -22.33 6.91
C LEU A 155 -20.29 -22.42 6.36
N SER A 156 -21.03 -23.44 6.82
CA SER A 156 -22.42 -23.67 6.40
C SER A 156 -23.39 -23.06 7.42
N ILE A 157 -24.16 -22.07 6.98
CA ILE A 157 -25.26 -21.46 7.74
C ILE A 157 -26.45 -21.35 6.77
N GLU A 158 -27.64 -21.79 7.20
CA GLU A 158 -28.80 -21.86 6.31
C GLU A 158 -29.17 -20.49 5.71
N GLY A 159 -29.25 -20.43 4.37
CA GLY A 159 -29.62 -19.21 3.63
C GLY A 159 -28.52 -18.14 3.52
N ARG A 160 -27.26 -18.43 3.88
CA ARG A 160 -26.13 -17.48 3.83
C ARG A 160 -24.90 -18.12 3.20
N HIS A 161 -24.15 -17.38 2.39
CA HIS A 161 -22.97 -17.90 1.69
C HIS A 161 -21.69 -17.20 2.16
N PHE A 162 -20.62 -17.97 2.36
CA PHE A 162 -19.35 -17.47 2.87
C PHE A 162 -18.17 -17.93 2.03
N GLU A 163 -17.19 -17.05 1.85
CA GLU A 163 -15.87 -17.37 1.32
C GLU A 163 -14.83 -17.23 2.44
N PHE A 164 -14.11 -18.32 2.74
CA PHE A 164 -13.00 -18.30 3.68
C PHE A 164 -11.89 -17.35 3.23
N LYS A 165 -11.43 -16.46 4.12
CA LYS A 165 -10.34 -15.51 3.87
C LYS A 165 -9.06 -15.85 4.59
N SER A 166 -9.13 -16.10 5.90
CA SER A 166 -7.96 -16.52 6.69
C SER A 166 -8.38 -17.16 8.01
N ALA A 167 -7.44 -17.87 8.63
CA ALA A 167 -7.54 -18.35 10.00
C ALA A 167 -6.33 -17.83 10.77
N LYS A 168 -6.52 -17.28 11.96
CA LYS A 168 -5.45 -16.62 12.72
C LYS A 168 -5.56 -16.87 14.22
N VAL A 169 -4.42 -16.87 14.90
CA VAL A 169 -4.31 -16.78 16.36
C VAL A 169 -3.38 -15.61 16.64
N ASP A 170 -3.81 -14.64 17.47
CA ASP A 170 -2.99 -13.47 17.83
C ASP A 170 -2.39 -12.77 16.58
N GLY A 171 -3.25 -12.55 15.57
CA GLY A 171 -2.89 -11.97 14.27
C GLY A 171 -2.04 -12.84 13.32
N LYS A 172 -1.44 -13.94 13.80
CA LYS A 172 -0.59 -14.87 13.05
C LYS A 172 -1.44 -15.91 12.33
N ASN A 173 -1.11 -16.25 11.09
CA ASN A 173 -1.85 -17.29 10.34
C ASN A 173 -1.77 -18.66 11.04
N CYS A 174 -2.90 -19.34 11.19
CA CYS A 174 -3.00 -20.68 11.74
C CYS A 174 -3.29 -21.70 10.63
N VAL A 175 -2.61 -22.85 10.64
CA VAL A 175 -2.77 -23.93 9.65
C VAL A 175 -3.15 -25.27 10.27
N TYR A 176 -2.93 -25.47 11.57
CA TYR A 176 -3.34 -26.65 12.33
C TYR A 176 -3.71 -26.25 13.76
N ILE A 177 -4.73 -26.88 14.36
CA ILE A 177 -5.09 -26.74 15.78
C ILE A 177 -5.26 -28.13 16.42
N GLY A 178 -4.71 -28.33 17.61
CA GLY A 178 -4.70 -29.63 18.30
C GLY A 178 -4.75 -29.53 19.82
N LYS A 179 -4.75 -30.69 20.49
CA LYS A 179 -4.76 -30.86 21.94
C LYS A 179 -3.70 -31.89 22.34
N TYR A 180 -3.02 -31.66 23.47
CA TYR A 180 -2.14 -32.61 24.15
C TYR A 180 -2.22 -32.39 25.66
N ASN A 181 -2.48 -33.45 26.44
CA ASN A 181 -2.64 -33.40 27.91
C ASN A 181 -3.46 -32.19 28.40
N ASP A 182 -4.72 -32.11 27.95
CA ASP A 182 -5.68 -31.01 28.19
C ASP A 182 -5.27 -29.59 27.74
N THR A 183 -4.03 -29.38 27.30
CA THR A 183 -3.56 -28.12 26.72
C THR A 183 -3.83 -28.07 25.21
N ILE A 184 -4.25 -26.90 24.72
CA ILE A 184 -4.54 -26.66 23.30
C ILE A 184 -3.36 -25.97 22.62
N TYR A 185 -3.09 -26.36 21.38
CA TYR A 185 -1.95 -25.94 20.58
C TYR A 185 -2.36 -25.48 19.19
N TYR A 186 -1.65 -24.50 18.63
CA TYR A 186 -1.85 -24.03 17.25
C TYR A 186 -0.52 -23.98 16.49
N SER A 187 -0.53 -24.29 15.20
CA SER A 187 0.64 -24.19 14.34
C SER A 187 0.47 -23.14 13.25
N THR A 188 1.56 -22.42 12.95
CA THR A 188 1.62 -21.42 11.87
C THR A 188 2.31 -21.93 10.61
N ASP A 189 3.01 -23.06 10.69
CA ASP A 189 3.83 -23.66 9.62
C ASP A 189 3.44 -25.10 9.25
N GLY A 190 2.66 -25.77 10.11
CA GLY A 190 2.26 -27.17 9.95
C GLY A 190 3.29 -28.17 10.48
N VAL A 191 4.30 -27.71 11.23
CA VAL A 191 5.41 -28.53 11.74
C VAL A 191 5.56 -28.36 13.25
N ILE A 192 5.60 -27.12 13.74
CA ILE A 192 5.71 -26.80 15.16
C ILE A 192 4.39 -26.18 15.62
N ALA A 193 3.84 -26.70 16.71
CA ALA A 193 2.66 -26.18 17.37
C ALA A 193 3.05 -25.51 18.69
N ILE A 194 2.45 -24.35 18.96
CA ILE A 194 2.71 -23.48 20.11
C ILE A 194 1.48 -23.53 21.02
N LYS A 195 1.68 -23.51 22.33
CA LYS A 195 0.62 -23.44 23.34
C LYS A 195 -0.30 -22.24 23.06
N LEU A 196 -1.60 -22.48 23.12
CA LEU A 196 -2.63 -21.45 22.95
C LEU A 196 -2.97 -20.88 24.33
N GLU A 197 -2.32 -19.77 24.71
CA GLU A 197 -2.50 -19.13 26.03
C GLU A 197 -3.96 -18.82 26.32
N GLU A 198 -4.48 -19.03 27.54
CA GLU A 198 -5.93 -19.14 27.84
C GLU A 198 -6.84 -18.08 27.19
N ALA A 199 -6.42 -16.82 27.18
CA ALA A 199 -7.18 -15.71 26.60
C ALA A 199 -7.22 -15.69 25.06
N GLN A 200 -6.33 -16.42 24.38
CA GLN A 200 -6.26 -16.50 22.92
C GLN A 200 -7.36 -17.40 22.33
N LYS A 201 -7.74 -17.09 21.09
CA LYS A 201 -8.66 -17.87 20.26
C LYS A 201 -8.15 -17.99 18.83
N LEU A 202 -8.69 -18.98 18.12
CA LEU A 202 -8.60 -19.11 16.67
C LEU A 202 -9.69 -18.25 15.99
N THR A 203 -9.29 -17.11 15.41
CA THR A 203 -10.12 -16.25 14.59
C THR A 203 -10.23 -16.79 13.17
N MET A 204 -11.39 -17.35 12.80
CA MET A 204 -11.74 -17.81 11.46
C MET A 204 -12.49 -16.70 10.71
N MET A 205 -11.86 -16.11 9.69
CA MET A 205 -12.36 -14.93 8.98
C MET A 205 -12.97 -15.27 7.61
N TYR A 206 -14.16 -14.74 7.34
CA TYR A 206 -14.93 -14.98 6.12
C TYR A 206 -15.46 -13.70 5.47
N GLN A 207 -15.67 -13.75 4.16
CA GLN A 207 -16.48 -12.79 3.42
C GLN A 207 -17.85 -13.41 3.16
N GLU A 208 -18.90 -12.86 3.79
CA GLU A 208 -20.27 -13.16 3.39
C GLU A 208 -20.56 -12.61 2.00
N TYR A 209 -21.34 -13.32 1.19
CA TYR A 209 -21.76 -12.88 -0.14
C TYR A 209 -23.18 -13.35 -0.47
N TYR A 210 -23.77 -12.69 -1.47
CA TYR A 210 -25.11 -12.95 -1.96
C TYR A 210 -25.06 -13.36 -3.43
N LEU A 211 -25.91 -14.31 -3.80
CA LEU A 211 -26.13 -14.78 -5.16
C LEU A 211 -27.36 -14.07 -5.73
N VAL A 212 -27.11 -13.09 -6.60
CA VAL A 212 -28.17 -12.23 -7.15
C VAL A 212 -28.45 -12.58 -8.61
N SER A 213 -29.67 -12.32 -9.06
CA SER A 213 -30.08 -12.47 -10.46
C SER A 213 -30.73 -11.19 -10.97
N ILE A 214 -30.65 -10.95 -12.28
CA ILE A 214 -31.33 -9.84 -12.94
C ILE A 214 -32.30 -10.40 -13.98
N LYS A 215 -33.54 -9.89 -13.99
CA LYS A 215 -34.58 -10.26 -14.96
C LYS A 215 -35.11 -8.99 -15.62
N GLU A 216 -35.25 -9.02 -16.94
CA GLU A 216 -35.85 -7.93 -17.71
C GLU A 216 -37.31 -8.27 -18.07
N VAL A 217 -38.22 -7.34 -17.79
CA VAL A 217 -39.60 -7.38 -18.29
C VAL A 217 -39.68 -6.41 -19.47
N VAL A 218 -39.63 -6.97 -20.68
CA VAL A 218 -39.59 -6.21 -21.93
C VAL A 218 -40.93 -6.29 -22.69
N PRO A 219 -41.43 -5.20 -23.30
CA PRO A 219 -42.59 -5.26 -24.19
C PRO A 219 -42.32 -6.07 -25.46
N ASP A 220 -43.34 -6.69 -26.06
CA ASP A 220 -43.22 -7.57 -27.25
C ASP A 220 -42.48 -6.96 -28.45
N SER A 221 -42.47 -5.63 -28.57
CA SER A 221 -41.78 -4.88 -29.64
C SER A 221 -40.40 -4.34 -29.24
N CYS A 222 -39.86 -4.76 -28.09
CA CYS A 222 -38.58 -4.33 -27.53
C CYS A 222 -37.59 -5.52 -27.43
N THR A 223 -36.32 -5.29 -27.75
CA THR A 223 -35.25 -6.24 -27.40
C THR A 223 -35.03 -6.27 -25.88
N PRO A 224 -34.30 -7.27 -25.35
CA PRO A 224 -33.50 -7.09 -24.13
C PRO A 224 -32.71 -5.77 -24.14
N GLY A 225 -32.47 -5.22 -22.95
CA GLY A 225 -31.72 -3.99 -22.77
C GLY A 225 -30.21 -4.22 -22.79
N THR A 226 -29.47 -3.13 -22.59
CA THR A 226 -28.04 -3.18 -22.29
C THR A 226 -27.84 -2.85 -20.82
N ILE A 227 -27.52 -3.88 -20.03
CA ILE A 227 -27.20 -3.78 -18.61
C ILE A 227 -25.71 -4.08 -18.46
N THR A 228 -24.98 -3.14 -17.85
CA THR A 228 -23.54 -3.25 -17.62
C THR A 228 -23.22 -3.06 -16.13
N LYS A 229 -22.28 -3.86 -15.59
CA LYS A 229 -21.74 -3.62 -14.25
C LYS A 229 -20.88 -2.37 -14.29
N LYS A 230 -21.08 -1.49 -13.31
CA LYS A 230 -20.44 -0.19 -13.19
C LYS A 230 -19.26 -0.26 -12.23
N ASN A 231 -18.05 -0.36 -12.78
CA ASN A 231 -16.82 -0.15 -12.02
C ASN A 231 -16.32 1.28 -12.29
N GLY A 232 -16.87 2.25 -11.57
CA GLY A 232 -16.55 3.67 -11.76
C GLY A 232 -17.14 4.26 -13.04
N SER A 233 -16.30 4.80 -13.93
CA SER A 233 -16.76 5.26 -15.25
C SER A 233 -16.91 4.11 -16.25
N LEU A 234 -16.31 2.94 -16.01
CA LEU A 234 -16.34 1.79 -16.92
C LEU A 234 -17.68 1.04 -16.85
N ASP A 235 -18.39 1.01 -17.98
CA ASP A 235 -19.56 0.15 -18.23
C ASP A 235 -19.04 -1.20 -18.77
N ALA A 236 -18.97 -2.24 -17.94
CA ALA A 236 -18.53 -3.59 -18.33
C ALA A 236 -19.73 -4.52 -18.64
N PRO A 237 -19.70 -5.35 -19.70
CA PRO A 237 -20.76 -6.32 -19.97
C PRO A 237 -21.01 -7.24 -18.77
N LEU A 238 -22.27 -7.37 -18.37
CA LEU A 238 -22.70 -8.23 -17.28
C LEU A 238 -23.30 -9.52 -17.84
N ASP A 239 -22.74 -10.68 -17.47
CA ASP A 239 -23.39 -11.96 -17.74
C ASP A 239 -24.60 -12.12 -16.80
N MET A 240 -25.78 -12.25 -17.39
CA MET A 240 -27.05 -12.50 -16.68
C MET A 240 -27.55 -13.94 -16.87
N SER A 241 -26.78 -14.81 -17.53
CA SER A 241 -27.14 -16.23 -17.70
C SER A 241 -26.83 -17.09 -16.47
N ASN A 242 -25.99 -16.58 -15.57
CA ASN A 242 -25.59 -17.20 -14.31
C ASN A 242 -25.98 -16.30 -13.11
N GLN A 243 -25.97 -16.87 -11.89
CA GLN A 243 -26.07 -16.05 -10.67
C GLN A 243 -24.81 -15.19 -10.52
N ILE A 244 -25.00 -13.92 -10.18
CA ILE A 244 -23.95 -12.94 -9.98
C ILE A 244 -23.60 -12.93 -8.50
N ARG A 245 -22.33 -13.14 -8.15
CA ARG A 245 -21.86 -12.98 -6.78
C ARG A 245 -21.61 -11.50 -6.45
N VAL A 246 -22.16 -11.05 -5.32
CA VAL A 246 -21.92 -9.72 -4.72
C VAL A 246 -21.49 -9.92 -3.27
N ASN A 247 -20.37 -9.33 -2.83
CA ASN A 247 -19.95 -9.46 -1.43
C ASN A 247 -20.85 -8.59 -0.52
N ALA A 248 -21.13 -9.09 0.68
CA ALA A 248 -21.94 -8.36 1.66
C ALA A 248 -21.28 -7.03 2.04
N GLY A 249 -22.04 -5.93 1.91
CA GLY A 249 -21.56 -4.56 2.16
C GLY A 249 -20.91 -3.87 0.95
N GLU A 250 -20.73 -4.53 -0.18
CA GLU A 250 -20.42 -3.86 -1.45
C GLU A 250 -21.70 -3.27 -2.07
N ASN A 251 -21.62 -2.04 -2.58
CA ASN A 251 -22.68 -1.47 -3.42
C ASN A 251 -22.55 -2.04 -4.85
N PHE A 252 -23.53 -2.80 -5.29
CA PHE A 252 -23.57 -3.34 -6.65
C PHE A 252 -24.16 -2.30 -7.60
N VAL A 253 -23.29 -1.63 -8.36
CA VAL A 253 -23.72 -0.58 -9.30
C VAL A 253 -23.93 -1.17 -10.69
N ILE A 254 -25.07 -0.83 -11.32
CA ILE A 254 -25.39 -1.16 -12.72
C ILE A 254 -25.77 0.09 -13.52
N SER A 255 -25.39 0.08 -14.80
CA SER A 255 -25.78 1.05 -15.82
C SER A 255 -26.79 0.38 -16.75
N VAL A 256 -28.01 0.92 -16.81
CA VAL A 256 -29.17 0.32 -17.50
C VAL A 256 -29.57 1.21 -18.67
N THR A 257 -29.64 0.62 -19.85
CA THR A 257 -30.16 1.25 -21.09
C THR A 257 -31.25 0.34 -21.66
N PRO A 258 -32.50 0.81 -21.85
CA PRO A 258 -33.58 0.01 -22.42
C PRO A 258 -33.26 -0.56 -23.80
N GLY A 259 -34.00 -1.61 -24.17
CA GLY A 259 -33.91 -2.22 -25.49
C GLY A 259 -34.42 -1.33 -26.62
N THR A 260 -34.38 -1.87 -27.84
CA THR A 260 -34.75 -1.17 -29.07
C THR A 260 -35.88 -1.86 -29.82
N ASP A 261 -36.56 -1.11 -30.71
CA ASP A 261 -37.64 -1.61 -31.55
C ASP A 261 -37.19 -2.82 -32.40
N THR A 262 -37.79 -3.99 -32.14
CA THR A 262 -37.45 -5.26 -32.80
C THR A 262 -37.79 -5.27 -34.29
N ALA A 263 -38.79 -4.52 -34.72
CA ALA A 263 -39.21 -4.42 -36.12
C ALA A 263 -38.48 -3.29 -36.88
N LYS A 264 -37.96 -2.29 -36.17
CA LYS A 264 -37.43 -1.04 -36.76
C LYS A 264 -36.07 -0.61 -36.19
N ALA A 265 -35.23 -1.55 -35.78
CA ALA A 265 -34.00 -1.29 -35.00
C ALA A 265 -33.04 -0.19 -35.51
N ASN A 266 -33.07 0.17 -36.81
CA ASN A 266 -32.27 1.24 -37.43
C ASN A 266 -33.10 2.30 -38.21
N ASN A 267 -34.38 2.47 -37.88
CA ASN A 267 -35.27 3.46 -38.50
C ASN A 267 -35.48 4.67 -37.55
N PRO A 268 -35.54 5.92 -38.04
CA PRO A 268 -35.96 7.06 -37.22
C PRO A 268 -37.33 6.86 -36.56
N LYS A 269 -38.30 6.21 -37.23
CA LYS A 269 -39.61 5.82 -36.67
C LYS A 269 -39.58 4.56 -35.79
N ALA A 270 -38.44 4.22 -35.21
CA ALA A 270 -38.36 3.20 -34.17
C ALA A 270 -39.13 3.65 -32.93
N LYS A 271 -39.84 2.72 -32.29
CA LYS A 271 -40.35 2.92 -30.94
C LYS A 271 -39.20 3.19 -29.97
N ARG A 272 -39.47 4.04 -28.98
CA ARG A 272 -38.57 4.37 -27.89
C ARG A 272 -39.07 3.70 -26.62
N PHE A 273 -38.16 3.09 -25.88
CA PHE A 273 -38.45 2.42 -24.62
C PHE A 273 -37.71 3.12 -23.48
N ILE A 274 -38.32 3.10 -22.30
CA ILE A 274 -37.79 3.71 -21.08
C ILE A 274 -37.83 2.72 -19.92
N ILE A 275 -36.96 2.94 -18.95
CA ILE A 275 -36.99 2.27 -17.65
C ILE A 275 -38.24 2.75 -16.91
N GLU A 276 -39.20 1.83 -16.69
CA GLU A 276 -40.37 2.07 -15.85
C GLU A 276 -40.02 1.95 -14.38
N SER A 277 -39.32 0.87 -14.02
CA SER A 277 -38.93 0.58 -12.64
C SER A 277 -37.72 -0.37 -12.59
N VAL A 278 -37.01 -0.31 -11.46
CA VAL A 278 -36.02 -1.31 -11.04
C VAL A 278 -36.43 -1.70 -9.63
N VAL A 279 -36.73 -2.98 -9.41
CA VAL A 279 -37.44 -3.47 -8.20
C VAL A 279 -36.75 -4.73 -7.68
N SER A 280 -36.51 -4.77 -6.37
CA SER A 280 -36.03 -5.96 -5.66
C SER A 280 -37.18 -6.89 -5.30
N GLN A 281 -36.94 -8.21 -5.25
CA GLN A 281 -37.93 -9.18 -4.76
C GLN A 281 -37.79 -9.39 -3.25
N GLU A 282 -36.56 -9.39 -2.72
CA GLU A 282 -36.27 -9.70 -1.31
C GLU A 282 -35.97 -8.49 -0.41
N GLY A 283 -36.06 -7.27 -0.95
CA GLY A 283 -36.00 -6.00 -0.18
C GLY A 283 -34.67 -5.25 -0.22
N ALA A 284 -33.80 -5.52 -1.20
CA ALA A 284 -32.57 -4.77 -1.44
C ALA A 284 -32.85 -3.28 -1.70
N THR A 285 -31.98 -2.41 -1.18
CA THR A 285 -32.13 -0.95 -1.33
C THR A 285 -31.58 -0.51 -2.69
N ILE A 286 -32.40 0.18 -3.48
CA ILE A 286 -32.07 0.61 -4.85
C ILE A 286 -32.07 2.14 -4.92
N THR A 287 -30.91 2.73 -5.13
CA THR A 287 -30.73 4.19 -5.31
C THR A 287 -30.44 4.48 -6.78
N LYS A 288 -31.15 5.44 -7.37
CA LYS A 288 -30.87 5.91 -8.73
C LYS A 288 -29.84 7.05 -8.67
N GLU A 289 -28.58 6.70 -8.83
CA GLU A 289 -27.44 7.62 -8.74
C GLU A 289 -27.48 8.74 -9.81
N ASN A 290 -27.77 8.38 -11.06
CA ASN A 290 -27.57 9.28 -12.20
C ASN A 290 -28.44 8.93 -13.41
N GLY A 291 -28.57 9.90 -14.33
CA GLY A 291 -29.26 9.74 -15.61
C GLY A 291 -30.78 9.90 -15.54
N ASN A 292 -31.46 9.52 -16.62
CA ASN A 292 -32.91 9.66 -16.80
C ASN A 292 -33.55 8.34 -17.22
N GLU A 293 -34.85 8.33 -17.51
CA GLU A 293 -35.61 7.14 -17.87
C GLU A 293 -35.11 6.41 -19.15
N ASN A 294 -34.18 7.00 -19.91
CA ASN A 294 -33.62 6.43 -21.16
C ASN A 294 -32.22 5.82 -20.97
N LYS A 295 -31.48 6.25 -19.96
CA LYS A 295 -30.28 5.59 -19.43
C LYS A 295 -30.07 6.08 -18.01
N ALA A 296 -29.98 5.15 -17.06
CA ALA A 296 -29.77 5.46 -15.66
C ALA A 296 -28.73 4.53 -15.03
N THR A 297 -28.05 5.05 -14.00
CA THR A 297 -27.17 4.26 -13.13
C THR A 297 -27.90 4.03 -11.80
N TYR A 298 -27.88 2.79 -11.34
CA TYR A 298 -28.47 2.37 -10.06
C TYR A 298 -27.40 1.75 -9.18
N SER A 299 -27.32 2.19 -7.93
CA SER A 299 -26.59 1.52 -6.86
C SER A 299 -27.57 0.61 -6.12
N ILE A 300 -27.20 -0.65 -5.94
CA ILE A 300 -28.04 -1.67 -5.30
C ILE A 300 -27.30 -2.24 -4.11
N ASN A 301 -27.88 -2.12 -2.92
CA ASN A 301 -27.35 -2.67 -1.68
C ASN A 301 -28.19 -3.87 -1.25
N PHE A 302 -27.60 -5.06 -1.38
CA PHE A 302 -28.23 -6.34 -1.06
C PHE A 302 -27.99 -6.72 0.40
N VAL A 303 -28.97 -7.41 1.01
CA VAL A 303 -28.92 -7.90 2.40
C VAL A 303 -29.13 -9.43 2.52
N LYS A 304 -29.31 -10.09 1.38
CA LYS A 304 -29.45 -11.54 1.14
C LYS A 304 -29.48 -11.79 -0.38
N ASP A 305 -29.54 -13.05 -0.80
CA ASP A 305 -29.87 -13.45 -2.17
C ASP A 305 -31.17 -12.78 -2.65
N ASP A 306 -31.21 -12.33 -3.91
CA ASP A 306 -32.31 -11.53 -4.46
C ASP A 306 -32.39 -11.63 -5.99
N THR A 307 -33.55 -11.32 -6.56
CA THR A 307 -33.73 -11.07 -7.99
C THR A 307 -34.16 -9.63 -8.24
N ILE A 308 -33.29 -8.84 -8.87
CA ILE A 308 -33.64 -7.52 -9.39
C ILE A 308 -34.45 -7.67 -10.67
N THR A 309 -35.63 -7.07 -10.70
CA THR A 309 -36.51 -7.01 -11.87
C THR A 309 -36.46 -5.61 -12.46
N ILE A 310 -36.03 -5.49 -13.71
CA ILE A 310 -35.98 -4.25 -14.48
C ILE A 310 -37.13 -4.27 -15.48
N THR A 311 -38.03 -3.29 -15.42
CA THR A 311 -39.19 -3.21 -16.32
C THR A 311 -38.99 -2.09 -17.32
N TYR A 312 -39.19 -2.36 -18.61
CA TYR A 312 -39.28 -1.34 -19.65
C TYR A 312 -40.72 -1.10 -20.09
N LYS A 313 -41.05 0.16 -20.38
CA LYS A 313 -42.29 0.52 -21.08
C LYS A 313 -42.00 1.27 -22.36
N GLU A 314 -42.94 1.20 -23.29
CA GLU A 314 -42.90 2.06 -24.48
C GLU A 314 -43.20 3.51 -24.09
N GLN A 315 -42.30 4.42 -24.43
CA GLN A 315 -42.55 5.84 -24.47
C GLN A 315 -42.06 6.36 -25.82
N SER A 316 -42.87 6.15 -26.85
CA SER A 316 -42.67 6.64 -28.22
C SER A 316 -42.88 8.16 -28.32
N ILE A 317 -42.27 8.93 -27.41
CA ILE A 317 -42.30 10.39 -27.30
C ILE A 317 -40.87 10.91 -27.23
N TYR A 318 -40.57 11.92 -28.03
CA TYR A 318 -39.34 12.69 -28.09
C TYR A 318 -39.60 14.15 -27.70
N ARG A 319 -38.56 14.84 -27.23
CA ARG A 319 -38.63 16.19 -26.69
C ARG A 319 -37.73 17.12 -27.49
N ILE A 320 -38.27 18.24 -27.94
CA ILE A 320 -37.49 19.39 -28.42
C ILE A 320 -37.58 20.48 -27.36
N THR A 321 -36.45 21.07 -26.97
CA THR A 321 -36.41 22.16 -25.99
C THR A 321 -35.63 23.37 -26.51
N ILE A 322 -36.10 24.57 -26.17
CA ILE A 322 -35.49 25.87 -26.49
C ILE A 322 -35.37 26.68 -25.19
N ASN A 323 -34.21 27.28 -24.91
CA ASN A 323 -34.02 28.21 -23.79
C ASN A 323 -34.86 29.49 -23.95
N THR A 324 -35.51 29.98 -22.90
CA THR A 324 -36.29 31.22 -22.93
C THR A 324 -35.50 32.47 -22.51
N LYS A 325 -34.39 32.26 -21.78
CA LYS A 325 -33.45 33.30 -21.33
C LYS A 325 -32.09 33.18 -22.02
N ASP A 326 -31.43 34.32 -22.15
CA ASP A 326 -30.04 34.41 -22.60
C ASP A 326 -29.05 34.05 -21.47
N ILE A 327 -27.74 34.14 -21.76
CA ILE A 327 -26.67 33.82 -20.79
C ILE A 327 -26.55 34.81 -19.62
N ASN A 328 -27.23 35.96 -19.70
CA ASN A 328 -27.32 36.98 -18.66
C ASN A 328 -28.63 36.86 -17.84
N GLY A 329 -29.54 35.95 -18.22
CA GLY A 329 -30.86 35.80 -17.61
C GLY A 329 -31.96 36.68 -18.23
N GLU A 330 -31.70 37.40 -19.33
CA GLU A 330 -32.71 38.18 -20.03
C GLU A 330 -33.66 37.25 -20.80
N GLU A 331 -34.93 37.19 -20.40
CA GLU A 331 -35.96 36.43 -21.13
C GLU A 331 -36.28 37.09 -22.47
N TYR A 332 -35.95 36.38 -23.57
CA TYR A 332 -36.04 36.86 -24.95
C TYR A 332 -37.08 36.12 -25.80
N ILE A 333 -37.59 34.97 -25.35
CA ILE A 333 -38.72 34.25 -25.97
C ILE A 333 -40.04 34.85 -25.48
N ASN A 334 -41.00 35.03 -26.39
CA ASN A 334 -42.39 35.34 -26.02
C ASN A 334 -43.09 34.02 -25.68
N ILE A 335 -42.99 33.63 -24.41
CA ILE A 335 -43.54 32.36 -23.90
C ILE A 335 -45.05 32.23 -24.18
N PRO A 336 -45.92 33.23 -23.90
CA PRO A 336 -47.35 33.10 -24.18
C PRO A 336 -47.69 32.82 -25.65
N HIS A 337 -47.03 33.49 -26.60
CA HIS A 337 -47.31 33.25 -28.03
C HIS A 337 -46.72 31.92 -28.51
N SER A 338 -45.51 31.55 -28.07
CA SER A 338 -44.93 30.23 -28.38
C SER A 338 -45.80 29.09 -27.81
N VAL A 339 -46.35 29.26 -26.60
CA VAL A 339 -47.29 28.30 -26.00
C VAL A 339 -48.59 28.21 -26.82
N ALA A 340 -49.11 29.34 -27.31
CA ALA A 340 -50.27 29.35 -28.22
C ALA A 340 -49.99 28.70 -29.60
N LYS A 341 -48.72 28.42 -29.94
CA LYS A 341 -48.31 27.66 -31.14
C LYS A 341 -48.10 26.16 -30.87
N GLY A 342 -48.29 25.69 -29.62
CA GLY A 342 -48.20 24.28 -29.24
C GLY A 342 -47.02 23.91 -28.34
N TRP A 343 -46.18 24.88 -27.96
CA TRP A 343 -45.11 24.64 -26.98
C TRP A 343 -45.66 24.57 -25.54
N LYS A 344 -44.98 23.84 -24.66
CA LYS A 344 -45.20 23.85 -23.20
C LYS A 344 -44.06 24.62 -22.53
N TYR A 345 -44.36 25.54 -21.61
CA TYR A 345 -43.33 26.14 -20.77
C TYR A 345 -42.89 25.17 -19.65
N LEU A 346 -41.59 25.09 -19.41
CA LEU A 346 -40.97 24.35 -18.30
C LEU A 346 -40.53 25.36 -17.24
N GLU A 347 -41.46 25.71 -16.36
CA GLU A 347 -41.23 26.57 -15.21
C GLU A 347 -40.12 26.00 -14.31
N GLY A 348 -39.22 26.87 -13.83
CA GLY A 348 -38.01 26.47 -13.10
C GLY A 348 -36.86 25.93 -13.96
N GLN A 349 -37.06 25.67 -15.27
CA GLN A 349 -35.98 25.27 -16.20
C GLN A 349 -35.62 26.33 -17.24
N ASP A 350 -36.34 27.45 -17.28
CA ASP A 350 -36.17 28.55 -18.25
C ASP A 350 -36.13 28.05 -19.71
N LYS A 351 -37.02 27.12 -20.03
CA LYS A 351 -37.16 26.49 -21.35
C LYS A 351 -38.61 26.39 -21.78
N ILE A 352 -38.86 26.45 -23.09
CA ILE A 352 -40.05 25.84 -23.70
C ILE A 352 -39.69 24.45 -24.23
N MET A 353 -40.67 23.55 -24.22
CA MET A 353 -40.58 22.17 -24.68
C MET A 353 -41.74 21.86 -25.62
N TRP A 354 -41.46 21.22 -26.74
CA TRP A 354 -42.46 20.55 -27.57
C TRP A 354 -42.17 19.04 -27.58
N THR A 355 -43.18 18.24 -27.88
CA THR A 355 -43.10 16.77 -27.87
C THR A 355 -43.71 16.19 -29.12
N PHE A 356 -43.01 15.22 -29.71
CA PHE A 356 -43.43 14.53 -30.94
C PHE A 356 -43.24 13.01 -30.80
N THR A 357 -43.86 12.25 -31.68
CA THR A 357 -43.84 10.79 -31.75
C THR A 357 -43.24 10.32 -33.07
N PRO A 358 -42.87 9.02 -33.21
CA PRO A 358 -42.54 8.42 -34.50
C PRO A 358 -43.58 8.64 -35.63
N ASP A 359 -44.85 8.86 -35.29
CA ASP A 359 -45.93 8.99 -36.26
C ASP A 359 -46.14 10.45 -36.73
N ASP A 360 -45.63 11.44 -36.00
CA ASP A 360 -45.61 12.87 -36.40
C ASP A 360 -44.55 13.16 -37.50
N VAL A 361 -43.81 12.15 -37.93
CA VAL A 361 -42.69 12.26 -38.88
C VAL A 361 -43.16 11.86 -40.28
N TYR A 362 -42.90 12.72 -41.27
CA TYR A 362 -43.24 12.46 -42.67
C TYR A 362 -42.09 11.74 -43.40
N GLU A 363 -42.42 10.99 -44.45
CA GLU A 363 -41.45 10.15 -45.19
C GLU A 363 -41.19 10.63 -46.64
N MET A 364 -41.92 11.63 -47.14
CA MET A 364 -41.98 11.99 -48.57
C MET A 364 -40.64 12.36 -49.22
N SER A 365 -39.68 12.87 -48.44
CA SER A 365 -38.35 13.29 -48.91
C SER A 365 -37.22 12.70 -48.04
N GLY A 366 -37.55 11.76 -47.16
CA GLY A 366 -36.78 11.37 -45.98
C GLY A 366 -37.58 11.61 -44.70
N TYR A 367 -37.03 11.20 -43.54
CA TYR A 367 -37.70 11.33 -42.24
C TYR A 367 -37.65 12.78 -41.74
N GLU A 368 -38.69 13.53 -42.05
CA GLU A 368 -38.81 14.98 -41.82
C GLU A 368 -39.84 15.31 -40.74
N LEU A 369 -39.46 16.20 -39.82
CA LEU A 369 -40.22 16.63 -38.66
C LEU A 369 -40.47 18.15 -38.73
N ASP A 370 -41.74 18.52 -38.79
CA ASP A 370 -42.22 19.90 -38.75
C ASP A 370 -42.25 20.38 -37.28
N ILE A 371 -41.42 21.38 -36.92
CA ILE A 371 -41.36 21.89 -35.54
C ILE A 371 -42.23 23.15 -35.43
N PRO A 372 -43.17 23.22 -34.47
CA PRO A 372 -44.04 24.37 -34.29
C PRO A 372 -43.28 25.68 -34.13
N ALA A 373 -43.76 26.72 -34.80
CA ALA A 373 -43.10 28.02 -34.79
C ALA A 373 -43.02 28.63 -33.37
N PHE A 374 -41.95 29.37 -33.10
CA PHE A 374 -41.72 30.08 -31.84
C PHE A 374 -41.48 31.58 -32.08
N HIS A 375 -41.71 32.37 -31.03
CA HIS A 375 -41.73 33.84 -31.12
C HIS A 375 -40.67 34.48 -30.23
N THR A 376 -39.87 35.40 -30.77
CA THR A 376 -39.04 36.28 -29.93
C THR A 376 -39.85 37.45 -29.38
N LYS A 377 -39.46 37.96 -28.21
CA LYS A 377 -40.01 39.19 -27.63
C LYS A 377 -39.69 40.43 -28.45
N ARG A 378 -40.49 41.47 -28.26
CA ARG A 378 -40.28 42.84 -28.74
C ARG A 378 -38.83 43.29 -28.46
N GLY A 379 -38.08 43.63 -29.51
CA GLY A 379 -36.68 44.05 -29.45
C GLY A 379 -35.63 42.94 -29.55
N TYR A 380 -36.00 41.65 -29.55
CA TYR A 380 -35.04 40.53 -29.63
C TYR A 380 -35.10 39.77 -30.96
N ARG A 381 -33.92 39.38 -31.45
CA ARG A 381 -33.65 38.59 -32.67
C ARG A 381 -32.75 37.41 -32.33
N VAL A 382 -32.92 36.24 -32.96
CA VAL A 382 -31.94 35.15 -32.86
C VAL A 382 -30.77 35.40 -33.83
N ILE A 383 -29.53 35.28 -33.37
CA ILE A 383 -28.31 35.53 -34.16
C ILE A 383 -27.34 34.35 -34.27
N ASN A 384 -27.42 33.35 -33.40
CA ASN A 384 -26.69 32.08 -33.48
C ASN A 384 -27.54 30.96 -32.85
N MET A 385 -27.25 29.71 -33.21
CA MET A 385 -27.95 28.52 -32.75
C MET A 385 -26.95 27.37 -32.48
N VAL A 386 -27.23 26.59 -31.44
CA VAL A 386 -26.50 25.38 -31.05
C VAL A 386 -27.52 24.27 -30.79
N VAL A 387 -27.30 23.06 -31.30
CA VAL A 387 -28.18 21.89 -31.10
C VAL A 387 -27.37 20.75 -30.50
N ASN A 388 -27.81 20.22 -29.35
CA ASN A 388 -27.12 19.15 -28.61
C ASN A 388 -25.60 19.39 -28.49
N GLY A 389 -25.24 20.62 -28.09
CA GLY A 389 -23.85 21.05 -27.94
C GLY A 389 -23.07 21.23 -29.26
N THR A 390 -23.72 21.28 -30.43
CA THR A 390 -23.05 21.47 -31.72
C THR A 390 -23.46 22.80 -32.36
N SER A 391 -22.48 23.60 -32.79
CA SER A 391 -22.75 24.82 -33.56
C SER A 391 -23.51 24.51 -34.85
N VAL A 392 -24.52 25.30 -35.16
CA VAL A 392 -25.22 25.27 -36.45
C VAL A 392 -24.41 26.08 -37.47
N SER A 393 -24.10 25.48 -38.61
CA SER A 393 -23.45 26.15 -39.76
C SER A 393 -24.15 25.77 -41.07
N SER A 394 -24.27 26.73 -41.99
CA SER A 394 -24.92 26.51 -43.28
C SER A 394 -23.98 25.96 -44.35
N GLU A 395 -24.56 25.23 -45.31
CA GLU A 395 -23.82 24.68 -46.45
C GLU A 395 -23.23 25.77 -47.37
N SER A 396 -23.72 27.01 -47.30
CA SER A 396 -23.18 28.17 -48.01
C SER A 396 -22.19 29.01 -47.21
N GLY A 397 -22.18 28.91 -45.88
CA GLY A 397 -21.32 29.69 -44.98
C GLY A 397 -21.66 31.18 -44.84
N VAL A 398 -22.84 31.63 -45.32
CA VAL A 398 -23.22 33.08 -45.38
C VAL A 398 -24.19 33.52 -44.27
N SER A 399 -24.78 32.56 -43.55
CA SER A 399 -25.76 32.77 -42.48
C SER A 399 -25.91 31.50 -41.65
N GLU A 400 -26.14 31.60 -40.34
CA GLU A 400 -26.46 30.45 -39.48
C GLU A 400 -27.92 30.41 -39.03
N VAL A 401 -28.56 31.58 -39.00
CA VAL A 401 -29.98 31.77 -38.71
C VAL A 401 -30.52 32.89 -39.59
N PRO A 402 -31.76 32.78 -40.11
CA PRO A 402 -32.32 33.75 -41.05
C PRO A 402 -32.47 35.15 -40.44
N ILE A 403 -32.20 36.18 -41.25
CA ILE A 403 -32.09 37.59 -40.82
C ILE A 403 -33.16 38.51 -41.41
N SER A 404 -33.87 38.09 -42.45
CA SER A 404 -35.00 38.81 -43.06
C SER A 404 -36.26 37.95 -43.05
N LYS A 405 -37.45 38.59 -43.01
CA LYS A 405 -38.71 37.87 -43.19
C LYS A 405 -38.74 37.18 -44.55
N GLY A 406 -38.97 35.87 -44.55
CA GLY A 406 -38.96 35.02 -45.74
C GLY A 406 -37.65 34.26 -45.95
N ASP A 407 -36.55 34.67 -45.31
CA ASP A 407 -35.25 33.99 -45.41
C ASP A 407 -35.32 32.59 -44.78
N THR A 408 -34.64 31.66 -45.44
CA THR A 408 -34.44 30.29 -44.98
C THR A 408 -32.93 29.98 -44.96
N VAL A 409 -32.45 29.34 -43.90
CA VAL A 409 -31.09 28.83 -43.77
C VAL A 409 -31.14 27.32 -43.55
N SER A 410 -30.48 26.56 -44.43
CA SER A 410 -30.28 25.12 -44.27
C SER A 410 -28.86 24.83 -43.78
N SER A 411 -28.74 23.87 -42.87
CA SER A 411 -27.56 23.66 -42.01
C SER A 411 -27.42 22.20 -41.58
N VAL A 412 -26.21 21.79 -41.20
CA VAL A 412 -25.87 20.36 -40.98
C VAL A 412 -25.19 20.11 -39.62
N PRO A 413 -25.88 20.27 -38.48
CA PRO A 413 -25.33 19.89 -37.18
C PRO A 413 -25.27 18.36 -37.01
N ARG A 414 -24.06 17.80 -36.94
CA ARG A 414 -23.77 16.36 -36.83
C ARG A 414 -24.44 15.51 -37.93
N ASN A 415 -25.47 14.75 -37.56
CA ASN A 415 -26.24 13.82 -38.38
C ASN A 415 -27.62 14.36 -38.76
N LEU A 416 -27.86 15.66 -38.56
CA LEU A 416 -29.13 16.31 -38.84
C LEU A 416 -29.03 17.20 -40.08
N ASP A 417 -30.08 17.19 -40.90
CA ASP A 417 -30.47 18.32 -41.72
C ASP A 417 -31.36 19.22 -40.89
N LEU A 418 -30.99 20.49 -40.72
CA LEU A 418 -31.78 21.49 -40.02
C LEU A 418 -32.02 22.69 -40.93
N THR A 419 -33.29 22.97 -41.21
CA THR A 419 -33.73 24.15 -41.93
C THR A 419 -34.43 25.10 -40.97
N THR A 420 -33.96 26.35 -40.88
CA THR A 420 -34.56 27.40 -40.05
C THR A 420 -35.06 28.54 -40.93
N LYS A 421 -36.29 29.00 -40.72
CA LYS A 421 -36.94 30.06 -41.50
C LYS A 421 -37.51 31.15 -40.61
N MET A 422 -37.28 32.42 -40.95
CA MET A 422 -38.00 33.55 -40.34
C MET A 422 -39.31 33.75 -41.11
N THR A 423 -40.42 33.23 -40.59
CA THR A 423 -41.71 33.25 -41.28
C THR A 423 -42.38 34.62 -41.20
N ASP A 424 -42.25 35.33 -40.08
CA ASP A 424 -42.81 36.67 -39.91
C ASP A 424 -41.93 37.63 -39.07
N SER A 425 -42.21 38.92 -39.20
CA SER A 425 -41.58 40.05 -38.51
C SER A 425 -42.66 41.07 -38.13
N TYR A 426 -43.03 41.11 -36.85
CA TYR A 426 -44.18 41.86 -36.35
C TYR A 426 -43.79 43.28 -35.94
N THR A 427 -44.48 44.27 -36.49
CA THR A 427 -44.32 45.69 -36.15
C THR A 427 -45.51 46.29 -35.39
N THR A 428 -46.61 45.53 -35.23
CA THR A 428 -47.81 45.98 -34.51
C THR A 428 -47.53 46.17 -33.01
N THR A 429 -48.07 47.24 -32.44
CA THR A 429 -48.08 47.53 -30.99
C THR A 429 -49.43 47.23 -30.34
N ARG A 430 -50.31 46.47 -31.02
CA ARG A 430 -51.66 46.10 -30.55
C ARG A 430 -51.99 44.65 -30.86
N GLY A 431 -52.79 44.02 -30.01
CA GLY A 431 -53.25 42.64 -30.18
C GLY A 431 -52.24 41.62 -29.67
N VAL A 432 -52.47 40.33 -29.97
CA VAL A 432 -51.65 39.22 -29.43
C VAL A 432 -50.18 39.29 -29.83
N GLU A 433 -49.87 39.90 -30.98
CA GLU A 433 -48.52 40.08 -31.51
C GLU A 433 -47.77 41.31 -30.95
N GLN A 434 -48.40 42.13 -30.10
CA GLN A 434 -47.82 43.41 -29.64
C GLN A 434 -46.45 43.25 -28.97
N ASN A 435 -46.21 42.09 -28.35
CA ASN A 435 -44.98 41.74 -27.65
C ASN A 435 -44.04 40.82 -28.45
N CYS A 436 -44.24 40.62 -29.76
CA CYS A 436 -43.41 39.76 -30.62
C CYS A 436 -42.52 40.57 -31.57
N SER A 437 -41.27 40.15 -31.84
CA SER A 437 -40.48 40.70 -32.95
C SER A 437 -40.52 39.81 -34.18
N TYR A 438 -40.17 38.54 -34.02
CA TYR A 438 -40.03 37.59 -35.13
C TYR A 438 -40.71 36.27 -34.81
N GLU A 439 -41.25 35.64 -35.85
CA GLU A 439 -41.63 34.23 -35.84
C GLU A 439 -40.55 33.42 -36.56
N TYR A 440 -40.08 32.38 -35.90
CA TYR A 440 -39.14 31.41 -36.48
C TYR A 440 -39.82 30.04 -36.54
N LYS A 441 -39.72 29.38 -37.69
CA LYS A 441 -40.05 27.97 -37.88
C LYS A 441 -38.76 27.17 -38.11
N MET A 442 -38.75 25.91 -37.66
CA MET A 442 -37.68 24.97 -37.93
C MET A 442 -38.25 23.68 -38.51
N ASP A 443 -37.54 23.08 -39.44
CA ASP A 443 -37.84 21.77 -40.03
C ASP A 443 -36.58 20.91 -39.86
N LEU A 444 -36.70 19.74 -39.22
CA LEU A 444 -35.58 18.87 -38.83
C LEU A 444 -35.69 17.51 -39.51
N LYS A 445 -34.56 16.96 -39.93
CA LYS A 445 -34.47 15.65 -40.61
C LYS A 445 -33.22 14.91 -40.16
N VAL A 446 -33.34 13.61 -39.92
CA VAL A 446 -32.21 12.77 -39.50
C VAL A 446 -31.56 12.15 -40.73
N ARG A 447 -30.30 12.50 -41.03
CA ARG A 447 -29.52 11.90 -42.13
C ARG A 447 -29.17 10.43 -41.84
N THR A 448 -28.80 10.13 -40.59
CA THR A 448 -28.45 8.77 -40.12
C THR A 448 -28.78 8.58 -38.64
N GLY A 449 -29.23 7.38 -38.26
CA GLY A 449 -29.54 7.02 -36.87
C GLY A 449 -31.03 7.06 -36.53
N LYS A 450 -31.34 7.41 -35.28
CA LYS A 450 -32.70 7.56 -34.74
C LYS A 450 -32.96 9.01 -34.34
N PHE A 451 -34.21 9.37 -34.07
CA PHE A 451 -34.46 10.59 -33.29
C PHE A 451 -33.92 10.45 -31.87
N GLU A 452 -33.56 11.59 -31.28
CA GLU A 452 -33.16 11.76 -29.88
C GLU A 452 -33.90 12.97 -29.28
N ASP A 453 -33.69 13.29 -28.00
CA ASP A 453 -34.17 14.55 -27.44
C ASP A 453 -33.24 15.70 -27.90
N TYR A 454 -33.80 16.76 -28.48
CA TYR A 454 -33.03 17.88 -29.04
C TYR A 454 -33.13 19.12 -28.14
N ASN A 455 -32.00 19.52 -27.55
CA ASN A 455 -31.82 20.76 -26.81
C ASN A 455 -31.19 21.82 -27.73
N PHE A 456 -32.03 22.76 -28.18
CA PHE A 456 -31.64 23.95 -28.90
C PHE A 456 -31.27 25.06 -27.90
N THR A 457 -30.02 25.49 -27.93
CA THR A 457 -29.57 26.72 -27.27
C THR A 457 -29.50 27.81 -28.34
N LEU A 458 -30.43 28.76 -28.32
CA LEU A 458 -30.42 29.91 -29.21
C LEU A 458 -29.74 31.10 -28.52
N VAL A 459 -29.04 31.90 -29.32
CA VAL A 459 -28.34 33.10 -28.88
C VAL A 459 -29.10 34.33 -29.38
N PRO A 460 -29.74 35.11 -28.50
CA PRO A 460 -30.43 36.32 -28.89
C PRO A 460 -29.48 37.52 -29.00
N TYR A 461 -29.86 38.50 -29.81
CA TYR A 461 -29.38 39.88 -29.70
C TYR A 461 -30.55 40.83 -29.56
N LYS A 462 -30.31 41.94 -28.87
CA LYS A 462 -31.31 42.96 -28.58
C LYS A 462 -31.06 44.16 -29.51
N GLU A 463 -32.01 44.46 -30.40
CA GLU A 463 -31.80 45.42 -31.49
C GLU A 463 -31.61 46.88 -31.03
N ASP A 464 -31.88 47.19 -29.77
CA ASP A 464 -31.58 48.50 -29.17
C ASP A 464 -30.11 48.66 -28.77
N ARG A 465 -29.35 47.57 -28.68
CA ARG A 465 -27.88 47.58 -28.55
C ARG A 465 -27.20 47.90 -29.88
N GLY A 466 -27.77 47.45 -31.00
CA GLY A 466 -27.23 47.69 -32.35
C GLY A 466 -27.59 46.62 -33.37
N ARG A 467 -26.75 46.50 -34.41
CA ARG A 467 -26.82 45.52 -35.51
C ARG A 467 -25.48 44.83 -35.81
N GLN A 468 -24.42 45.17 -35.08
CA GLN A 468 -23.12 44.51 -35.15
C GLN A 468 -22.81 43.78 -33.85
N ALA A 469 -22.42 42.50 -33.94
CA ALA A 469 -22.12 41.70 -32.77
C ALA A 469 -21.10 40.59 -33.06
N VAL A 470 -20.27 40.25 -32.07
CA VAL A 470 -19.41 39.05 -32.08
C VAL A 470 -19.93 38.03 -31.08
N THR A 471 -20.09 36.77 -31.50
CA THR A 471 -20.50 35.66 -30.62
C THR A 471 -19.30 34.77 -30.33
N VAL A 472 -19.01 34.53 -29.05
CA VAL A 472 -17.85 33.74 -28.63
C VAL A 472 -18.23 32.26 -28.53
N ARG A 473 -17.36 31.40 -29.08
CA ARG A 473 -17.58 29.97 -29.24
C ARG A 473 -16.45 29.19 -28.59
N LEU A 474 -16.75 28.43 -27.54
CA LEU A 474 -15.78 27.64 -26.79
C LEU A 474 -16.05 26.14 -27.00
N LEU A 475 -15.18 25.47 -27.75
CA LEU A 475 -15.34 24.06 -28.12
C LEU A 475 -14.33 23.19 -27.36
N THR A 476 -14.84 22.17 -26.67
CA THR A 476 -14.06 21.05 -26.12
C THR A 476 -14.48 19.78 -26.86
N ASP A 477 -13.53 19.08 -27.47
CA ASP A 477 -13.78 17.85 -28.25
C ASP A 477 -14.92 18.00 -29.29
N GLY A 478 -14.93 19.18 -29.95
CA GLY A 478 -15.93 19.56 -30.96
C GLY A 478 -17.28 20.02 -30.40
N SER A 479 -17.49 19.96 -29.08
CA SER A 479 -18.75 20.31 -28.41
C SER A 479 -18.69 21.66 -27.70
N ARG A 480 -19.77 22.43 -27.82
CA ARG A 480 -19.99 23.77 -27.25
C ARG A 480 -20.27 23.68 -25.75
N ASN A 481 -19.22 23.73 -24.96
CA ASN A 481 -19.28 23.77 -23.49
C ASN A 481 -18.19 24.64 -22.84
N GLY A 482 -17.06 24.90 -23.52
CA GLY A 482 -15.90 25.62 -22.98
C GLY A 482 -15.17 24.97 -21.80
N GLU A 483 -15.46 23.70 -21.50
CA GLU A 483 -14.96 22.97 -20.33
C GLU A 483 -13.43 23.03 -20.15
N GLY A 484 -12.66 22.79 -21.21
CA GLY A 484 -11.19 22.81 -21.17
C GLY A 484 -10.53 24.18 -21.38
N LEU A 485 -11.31 25.27 -21.35
CA LEU A 485 -10.88 26.63 -21.68
C LEU A 485 -11.11 27.62 -20.53
N ASP A 486 -10.19 28.58 -20.41
CA ASP A 486 -10.43 29.86 -19.72
C ASP A 486 -10.23 30.97 -20.75
N VAL A 487 -11.27 31.79 -20.95
CA VAL A 487 -11.34 32.84 -21.98
C VAL A 487 -11.79 34.16 -21.37
N VAL A 488 -11.08 35.23 -21.73
CA VAL A 488 -11.32 36.60 -21.28
C VAL A 488 -11.36 37.57 -22.45
N MET A 489 -11.93 38.75 -22.23
CA MET A 489 -11.89 39.89 -23.14
C MET A 489 -11.19 41.08 -22.47
N TRP A 490 -10.45 41.88 -23.23
CA TRP A 490 -9.98 43.18 -22.78
C TRP A 490 -11.12 44.20 -22.77
N ASP A 491 -11.46 44.68 -21.56
CA ASP A 491 -12.31 45.83 -21.33
C ASP A 491 -11.44 47.08 -21.27
N TYR A 492 -11.44 47.86 -22.37
CA TYR A 492 -10.66 49.10 -22.48
C TYR A 492 -11.23 50.25 -21.63
N GLU A 493 -12.44 50.13 -21.07
CA GLU A 493 -13.02 51.16 -20.20
C GLU A 493 -12.61 50.92 -18.74
N LYS A 494 -12.53 49.65 -18.33
CA LYS A 494 -12.02 49.22 -17.02
C LYS A 494 -10.49 49.02 -16.97
N GLN A 495 -9.81 48.98 -18.12
CA GLN A 495 -8.40 48.58 -18.26
C GLN A 495 -8.13 47.20 -17.64
N ALA A 496 -9.03 46.25 -17.87
CA ALA A 496 -9.03 44.94 -17.22
C ALA A 496 -9.42 43.80 -18.16
N LEU A 497 -9.04 42.57 -17.79
CA LEU A 497 -9.55 41.35 -18.42
C LEU A 497 -10.84 40.93 -17.72
N VAL A 498 -11.91 40.71 -18.50
CA VAL A 498 -13.21 40.23 -18.00
C VAL A 498 -13.51 38.82 -18.53
N PRO A 499 -14.01 37.87 -17.70
CA PRO A 499 -14.36 36.53 -18.15
C PRO A 499 -15.41 36.50 -19.26
N VAL A 500 -15.30 35.52 -20.16
CA VAL A 500 -16.23 35.31 -21.28
C VAL A 500 -16.67 33.85 -21.33
N LYS A 501 -17.97 33.63 -21.47
CA LYS A 501 -18.60 32.31 -21.55
C LYS A 501 -18.93 31.90 -22.99
N ASP A 502 -19.16 30.62 -23.23
CA ASP A 502 -19.68 30.14 -24.51
C ASP A 502 -21.08 30.72 -24.80
N ASN A 503 -21.37 31.05 -26.06
CA ASN A 503 -22.59 31.74 -26.49
C ASN A 503 -22.74 33.18 -25.97
N GLN A 504 -21.73 33.74 -25.31
CA GLN A 504 -21.75 35.16 -24.95
C GLN A 504 -21.58 36.02 -26.20
N THR A 505 -22.53 36.91 -26.43
CA THR A 505 -22.49 37.92 -27.48
C THR A 505 -21.98 39.25 -26.94
N VAL A 506 -21.08 39.89 -27.69
CA VAL A 506 -20.52 41.20 -27.37
C VAL A 506 -20.83 42.18 -28.51
N ASP A 507 -21.30 43.37 -28.15
CA ASP A 507 -21.58 44.48 -29.07
C ASP A 507 -20.33 44.93 -29.84
N MET A 508 -20.51 45.20 -31.14
CA MET A 508 -19.48 45.60 -32.10
C MET A 508 -19.80 46.92 -32.82
N ASP A 509 -20.84 47.66 -32.44
CA ASP A 509 -21.23 48.90 -33.11
C ASP A 509 -20.35 50.14 -32.75
N PRO A 510 -20.30 51.18 -33.61
CA PRO A 510 -19.33 52.27 -33.47
C PRO A 510 -19.58 53.17 -32.25
N VAL A 511 -18.63 53.18 -31.32
CA VAL A 511 -18.72 53.86 -30.02
C VAL A 511 -18.15 55.28 -30.01
N THR A 512 -18.32 55.97 -28.88
CA THR A 512 -17.59 57.21 -28.58
C THR A 512 -16.33 56.88 -27.79
N TYR A 513 -15.14 56.96 -28.41
CA TYR A 513 -13.86 56.60 -27.79
C TYR A 513 -12.92 57.80 -27.64
N LYS A 514 -12.63 58.17 -26.39
CA LYS A 514 -11.88 59.39 -25.99
C LYS A 514 -12.42 60.63 -26.71
N GLY A 515 -13.70 60.94 -26.48
CA GLY A 515 -14.43 62.10 -27.01
C GLY A 515 -14.80 62.07 -28.50
N LYS A 516 -14.18 61.21 -29.31
CA LYS A 516 -14.51 61.05 -30.75
C LYS A 516 -15.67 60.07 -30.92
N LYS A 517 -16.76 60.49 -31.56
CA LYS A 517 -17.93 59.65 -31.89
C LYS A 517 -17.67 58.76 -33.12
N HIS A 518 -18.46 57.71 -33.29
CA HIS A 518 -18.44 56.78 -34.43
C HIS A 518 -17.08 56.13 -34.69
N ILE A 519 -16.33 55.83 -33.63
CA ILE A 519 -15.08 55.07 -33.71
C ILE A 519 -15.43 53.57 -33.82
N ARG A 520 -14.84 52.87 -34.79
CA ARG A 520 -15.01 51.42 -34.96
C ARG A 520 -14.71 50.69 -33.65
N GLN A 521 -15.63 49.82 -33.24
CA GLN A 521 -15.43 48.98 -32.07
C GLN A 521 -14.28 48.00 -32.28
N VAL A 522 -13.58 47.69 -31.19
CA VAL A 522 -12.57 46.62 -31.16
C VAL A 522 -12.80 45.77 -29.92
N ARG A 523 -12.81 44.45 -30.10
CA ARG A 523 -12.79 43.46 -29.02
C ARG A 523 -11.56 42.59 -29.17
N ILE A 524 -10.84 42.38 -28.08
CA ILE A 524 -9.65 41.54 -28.03
C ILE A 524 -9.92 40.46 -27.00
N PHE A 525 -9.98 39.22 -27.45
CA PHE A 525 -10.21 38.03 -26.65
C PHE A 525 -8.89 37.28 -26.46
N PHE A 526 -8.70 36.68 -25.29
CA PHE A 526 -7.54 35.86 -24.97
C PHE A 526 -7.97 34.54 -24.33
N ALA A 527 -7.21 33.47 -24.57
CA ALA A 527 -7.50 32.15 -24.03
C ALA A 527 -6.26 31.43 -23.49
N LYS A 528 -6.48 30.57 -22.49
CA LYS A 528 -5.55 29.54 -22.01
C LYS A 528 -6.27 28.20 -21.87
N LEU A 529 -5.46 27.15 -21.89
CA LEU A 529 -5.89 25.80 -21.60
C LEU A 529 -6.11 25.64 -20.09
N LYS A 530 -7.10 24.86 -19.69
CA LYS A 530 -7.05 24.16 -18.40
C LYS A 530 -6.07 22.99 -18.47
N ALA A 531 -5.64 22.51 -17.31
CA ALA A 531 -4.81 21.30 -17.24
C ALA A 531 -5.55 20.09 -17.84
N GLY A 532 -4.80 19.13 -18.40
CA GLY A 532 -5.38 17.97 -19.10
C GLY A 532 -5.98 18.25 -20.49
N TYR A 533 -6.02 19.48 -20.99
CA TYR A 533 -6.48 19.82 -22.35
C TYR A 533 -5.33 20.32 -23.26
N THR A 534 -5.50 20.18 -24.57
CA THR A 534 -4.60 20.77 -25.58
C THR A 534 -5.37 21.53 -26.66
N TYR A 535 -4.74 22.51 -27.30
CA TYR A 535 -5.35 23.22 -28.42
C TYR A 535 -5.57 22.29 -29.62
N GLY A 536 -6.77 22.35 -30.21
CA GLY A 536 -7.13 21.51 -31.34
C GLY A 536 -6.17 21.66 -32.52
N ALA A 537 -5.77 20.53 -33.10
CA ALA A 537 -5.03 20.50 -34.36
C ALA A 537 -5.95 20.98 -35.50
N GLY A 538 -5.78 22.23 -35.93
CA GLY A 538 -6.46 22.76 -37.10
C GLY A 538 -6.05 22.03 -38.38
N GLN A 539 -6.81 22.22 -39.46
CA GLN A 539 -6.41 21.75 -40.78
C GLN A 539 -5.09 22.41 -41.20
N ALA A 540 -4.32 21.76 -42.08
CA ALA A 540 -3.00 22.25 -42.49
C ALA A 540 -3.10 23.68 -43.08
N GLY A 541 -2.50 24.65 -42.39
CA GLY A 541 -2.57 26.09 -42.71
C GLY A 541 -3.46 26.92 -41.76
N GLN A 542 -4.20 26.31 -40.84
CA GLN A 542 -4.89 26.99 -39.74
C GLN A 542 -3.99 27.13 -38.51
N ILE A 543 -4.27 28.13 -37.67
CA ILE A 543 -3.56 28.33 -36.40
C ILE A 543 -4.20 27.45 -35.32
N THR A 544 -3.38 26.77 -34.51
CA THR A 544 -3.87 25.72 -33.59
C THR A 544 -4.75 26.28 -32.48
N GLY A 545 -5.97 25.76 -32.39
CA GLY A 545 -6.96 26.06 -31.36
C GLY A 545 -7.70 27.40 -31.46
N VAL A 546 -7.50 28.21 -32.51
CA VAL A 546 -8.24 29.46 -32.71
C VAL A 546 -8.66 29.68 -34.16
N SER A 547 -9.89 30.15 -34.35
CA SER A 547 -10.42 30.60 -35.64
C SER A 547 -11.42 31.75 -35.44
N TYR A 548 -11.71 32.46 -36.53
CA TYR A 548 -12.73 33.49 -36.57
C TYR A 548 -13.49 33.41 -37.89
N GLY A 549 -14.73 33.88 -37.89
CA GLY A 549 -15.58 33.94 -39.07
C GLY A 549 -16.51 35.14 -39.05
N GLN A 550 -17.18 35.36 -40.17
CA GLN A 550 -18.22 36.37 -40.31
C GLN A 550 -19.54 35.67 -40.68
N PRO A 551 -20.25 35.08 -39.69
CA PRO A 551 -21.53 34.39 -39.95
C PRO A 551 -22.60 35.25 -40.62
N HIS A 552 -22.50 36.59 -40.63
CA HIS A 552 -23.36 37.42 -41.48
C HIS A 552 -22.78 38.79 -41.85
N GLY A 553 -23.32 39.37 -42.93
CA GLY A 553 -22.98 40.70 -43.44
C GLY A 553 -21.92 40.65 -44.54
N GLY A 554 -22.11 41.43 -45.61
CA GLY A 554 -21.14 41.53 -46.70
C GLY A 554 -19.99 42.50 -46.38
N ASN A 555 -18.79 42.23 -46.88
CA ASN A 555 -17.66 43.17 -46.77
C ASN A 555 -17.99 44.50 -47.51
N PRO A 556 -18.04 45.67 -46.85
CA PRO A 556 -18.39 46.93 -47.52
C PRO A 556 -17.34 47.33 -48.56
N LEU A 557 -17.80 47.93 -49.67
CA LEU A 557 -16.99 48.13 -50.87
C LEU A 557 -16.00 49.30 -50.75
N GLY A 558 -14.74 48.95 -50.51
CA GLY A 558 -13.56 49.70 -50.99
C GLY A 558 -13.16 51.00 -50.27
N ASP A 559 -14.03 51.60 -49.46
CA ASP A 559 -13.85 52.97 -48.93
C ASP A 559 -13.17 53.08 -47.55
N GLY A 560 -12.60 51.98 -47.07
CA GLY A 560 -11.89 51.91 -45.78
C GLY A 560 -12.75 51.61 -44.56
N LYS A 561 -14.08 51.52 -44.69
CA LYS A 561 -15.03 51.21 -43.59
C LYS A 561 -15.09 49.74 -43.17
N LYS A 562 -14.29 48.87 -43.80
CA LYS A 562 -14.29 47.41 -43.57
C LYS A 562 -14.03 47.04 -42.11
N ASN A 563 -14.62 45.92 -41.70
CA ASN A 563 -14.22 45.13 -40.55
C ASN A 563 -12.85 44.45 -40.79
N ALA A 564 -12.22 43.99 -39.72
CA ALA A 564 -10.99 43.20 -39.77
C ALA A 564 -10.95 42.21 -38.60
N ALA A 565 -10.21 41.13 -38.77
CA ALA A 565 -9.91 40.16 -37.72
C ALA A 565 -8.49 39.62 -37.88
N ASP A 566 -7.89 39.26 -36.75
CA ASP A 566 -6.64 38.53 -36.64
C ASP A 566 -6.65 37.62 -35.40
N ALA A 567 -5.86 36.55 -35.40
CA ALA A 567 -5.80 35.58 -34.31
C ALA A 567 -4.46 34.85 -34.29
N GLY A 568 -4.09 34.29 -33.14
CA GLY A 568 -2.97 33.34 -33.07
C GLY A 568 -2.40 33.14 -31.68
N THR A 569 -1.10 32.85 -31.61
CA THR A 569 -0.35 32.87 -30.34
C THR A 569 -0.18 34.30 -29.84
N ILE A 570 -0.24 34.51 -28.53
CA ILE A 570 -0.16 35.87 -27.96
C ILE A 570 1.13 36.61 -28.38
N ASP A 571 2.24 35.89 -28.58
CA ASP A 571 3.51 36.43 -29.05
C ASP A 571 3.41 37.09 -30.44
N ALA A 572 2.64 36.48 -31.35
CA ALA A 572 2.44 36.96 -32.72
C ALA A 572 1.52 38.19 -32.82
N MET A 573 0.83 38.58 -31.74
CA MET A 573 0.01 39.79 -31.68
C MET A 573 0.88 41.05 -31.79
N THR A 574 0.63 41.89 -32.79
CA THR A 574 1.41 43.10 -33.10
C THR A 574 0.53 44.32 -33.34
N ALA A 575 1.13 45.52 -33.43
CA ALA A 575 0.44 46.73 -33.87
C ALA A 575 -0.23 46.57 -35.25
N THR A 576 0.34 45.72 -36.13
CA THR A 576 -0.15 45.48 -37.49
C THR A 576 -1.22 44.40 -37.61
N SER A 577 -1.45 43.58 -36.58
CA SER A 577 -2.41 42.46 -36.61
C SER A 577 -3.78 42.83 -37.17
N LEU A 578 -4.40 43.90 -36.65
CA LEU A 578 -5.74 44.33 -37.07
C LEU A 578 -5.74 45.31 -38.26
N ILE A 579 -4.60 45.50 -38.95
CA ILE A 579 -4.44 46.48 -40.03
C ILE A 579 -4.51 45.81 -41.40
N ARG A 580 -5.41 46.28 -42.27
CA ARG A 580 -5.44 45.92 -43.71
C ARG A 580 -5.33 47.17 -44.57
N GLY A 581 -4.12 47.47 -45.06
CA GLY A 581 -3.82 48.69 -45.80
C GLY A 581 -4.03 49.93 -44.93
N ASN A 582 -4.70 50.96 -45.45
CA ASN A 582 -4.94 52.23 -44.73
C ASN A 582 -6.03 52.12 -43.63
N ASN A 583 -6.49 50.92 -43.29
CA ASN A 583 -7.57 50.69 -42.33
C ASN A 583 -7.01 50.43 -40.92
N SER A 584 -6.59 51.46 -40.19
CA SER A 584 -6.25 51.33 -38.77
C SER A 584 -7.49 51.36 -37.87
N PHE A 585 -7.37 50.86 -36.65
CA PHE A 585 -8.46 50.76 -35.69
C PHE A 585 -8.04 51.47 -34.40
N LYS A 586 -8.42 52.75 -34.26
CA LYS A 586 -7.98 53.63 -33.14
C LYS A 586 -7.99 52.95 -31.75
N ILE A 587 -9.03 52.15 -31.44
CA ILE A 587 -9.09 51.43 -30.16
C ILE A 587 -7.98 50.37 -30.08
N TYR A 588 -7.78 49.57 -31.12
CA TYR A 588 -6.66 48.61 -31.21
C TYR A 588 -5.31 49.34 -31.12
N ASP A 589 -5.11 50.35 -31.98
CA ASP A 589 -3.89 51.17 -32.09
C ASP A 589 -3.45 51.72 -30.72
N GLU A 590 -4.41 52.11 -29.85
CA GLU A 590 -4.18 52.67 -28.52
C GLU A 590 -4.28 51.67 -27.34
N GLN A 591 -4.60 50.38 -27.56
CA GLN A 591 -4.89 49.42 -26.47
C GLN A 591 -4.21 48.05 -26.59
N TRP A 592 -3.76 47.64 -27.77
CA TRP A 592 -3.27 46.27 -28.00
C TRP A 592 -2.11 45.86 -27.08
N GLN A 593 -1.24 46.80 -26.69
CA GLN A 593 -0.10 46.57 -25.80
C GLN A 593 -0.55 46.25 -24.37
N ALA A 594 -1.36 47.13 -23.75
CA ALA A 594 -1.88 46.92 -22.40
C ALA A 594 -2.72 45.63 -22.29
N ALA A 595 -3.52 45.34 -23.32
CA ALA A 595 -4.27 44.10 -23.44
C ALA A 595 -3.34 42.87 -23.46
N LYS A 596 -2.28 42.89 -24.28
CA LYS A 596 -1.28 41.83 -24.38
C LYS A 596 -0.49 41.64 -23.08
N GLU A 597 -0.05 42.72 -22.44
CA GLU A 597 0.70 42.68 -21.18
C GLU A 597 -0.15 42.09 -20.04
N ALA A 598 -1.40 42.52 -19.90
CA ALA A 598 -2.34 41.95 -18.95
C ALA A 598 -2.61 40.46 -19.21
N ALA A 599 -2.77 40.07 -20.48
CA ALA A 599 -3.03 38.69 -20.89
C ALA A 599 -1.81 37.77 -20.67
N ILE A 600 -0.58 38.23 -20.96
CA ILE A 600 0.65 37.50 -20.60
C ILE A 600 0.73 37.30 -19.08
N LYS A 601 0.47 38.36 -18.28
CA LYS A 601 0.45 38.28 -16.81
C LYS A 601 -0.63 37.32 -16.28
N GLY A 602 -1.75 37.17 -16.98
CA GLY A 602 -2.82 36.23 -16.64
C GLY A 602 -2.60 34.78 -17.12
N GLY A 603 -1.47 34.49 -17.79
CA GLY A 603 -1.14 33.17 -18.33
C GLY A 603 -1.84 32.81 -19.64
N TYR A 604 -2.40 33.78 -20.36
CA TYR A 604 -3.11 33.56 -21.62
C TYR A 604 -2.13 33.41 -22.80
N THR A 605 -2.37 32.44 -23.69
CA THR A 605 -1.42 32.02 -24.74
C THR A 605 -1.98 32.05 -26.17
N ARG A 606 -3.28 32.29 -26.32
CA ARG A 606 -3.95 32.54 -27.60
C ARG A 606 -4.71 33.86 -27.56
N TYR A 607 -4.92 34.47 -28.72
CA TYR A 607 -5.75 35.66 -28.88
C TYR A 607 -6.61 35.60 -30.15
N ILE A 608 -7.71 36.36 -30.14
CA ILE A 608 -8.50 36.75 -31.31
C ILE A 608 -8.83 38.24 -31.16
N ALA A 609 -8.48 39.06 -32.15
CA ALA A 609 -8.84 40.47 -32.22
C ALA A 609 -9.86 40.70 -33.34
N TRP A 610 -10.98 41.35 -33.02
CA TRP A 610 -12.02 41.75 -33.97
C TRP A 610 -12.18 43.26 -34.00
N GLY A 611 -12.26 43.83 -35.19
CA GLY A 611 -12.60 45.23 -35.45
C GLY A 611 -13.88 45.32 -36.29
N GLY A 612 -14.90 46.01 -35.78
CA GLY A 612 -16.22 46.12 -36.41
C GLY A 612 -16.23 46.99 -37.66
N ALA A 613 -17.28 46.88 -38.49
CA ALA A 613 -17.43 47.75 -39.66
C ALA A 613 -17.94 49.15 -39.26
N ILE A 614 -17.81 50.11 -40.19
CA ILE A 614 -18.72 51.26 -40.22
C ILE A 614 -19.79 50.92 -41.28
N PRO A 615 -21.01 50.52 -40.89
CA PRO A 615 -22.02 50.11 -41.85
C PRO A 615 -22.43 51.30 -42.72
N SER A 616 -22.56 51.08 -44.03
CA SER A 616 -22.98 52.10 -45.01
C SER A 616 -24.50 52.22 -45.15
N ASN A 617 -25.24 51.39 -44.41
CA ASN A 617 -26.68 51.17 -44.42
C ASN A 617 -27.09 50.60 -43.04
N ASN A 618 -28.30 50.05 -42.92
CA ASN A 618 -28.80 49.46 -41.67
C ASN A 618 -28.67 47.91 -41.64
N ASP A 619 -27.70 47.34 -42.35
CA ASP A 619 -27.51 45.90 -42.44
C ASP A 619 -26.93 45.31 -41.15
N TRP A 620 -27.03 43.99 -41.01
CA TRP A 620 -26.48 43.25 -39.88
C TRP A 620 -25.07 42.74 -40.19
N TYR A 621 -24.18 42.80 -39.20
CA TYR A 621 -22.85 42.20 -39.27
C TYR A 621 -22.65 41.30 -38.05
N LEU A 622 -22.60 40.00 -38.30
CA LEU A 622 -22.38 39.00 -37.25
C LEU A 622 -21.00 38.39 -37.44
N TYR A 623 -20.22 38.37 -36.37
CA TYR A 623 -18.87 37.82 -36.30
C TYR A 623 -18.81 36.67 -35.29
N ASP A 624 -17.81 35.81 -35.40
CA ASP A 624 -17.48 34.84 -34.35
C ASP A 624 -16.01 34.87 -33.94
N ALA A 625 -15.78 34.55 -32.66
CA ALA A 625 -14.46 34.29 -32.11
C ALA A 625 -14.49 32.87 -31.52
N THR A 626 -13.80 31.95 -32.19
CA THR A 626 -13.88 30.51 -31.94
C THR A 626 -12.58 30.00 -31.32
N PHE A 627 -12.69 29.45 -30.11
CA PHE A 627 -11.61 28.80 -29.38
C PHE A 627 -11.90 27.29 -29.30
N MET A 628 -10.90 26.46 -29.61
CA MET A 628 -11.06 25.01 -29.69
C MET A 628 -9.94 24.26 -28.96
N VAL A 629 -10.34 23.36 -28.08
CA VAL A 629 -9.48 22.41 -27.37
C VAL A 629 -9.98 20.97 -27.55
N VAL A 630 -9.09 20.03 -27.30
CA VAL A 630 -9.38 18.60 -27.21
C VAL A 630 -8.83 18.05 -25.91
N SER A 631 -9.50 17.05 -25.34
CA SER A 631 -9.03 16.32 -24.17
C SER A 631 -7.71 15.62 -24.48
N SER A 632 -6.73 15.76 -23.58
CA SER A 632 -5.45 15.05 -23.74
C SER A 632 -5.65 13.56 -23.46
N GLY A 633 -5.06 12.71 -24.30
CA GLY A 633 -4.95 11.28 -23.99
C GLY A 633 -3.95 11.08 -22.86
N ILE A 634 -4.46 10.81 -21.66
CA ILE A 634 -3.68 10.61 -20.44
C ILE A 634 -3.32 9.12 -20.33
N TYR A 635 -2.03 8.84 -20.09
CA TYR A 635 -1.58 7.51 -19.70
C TYR A 635 -1.55 7.36 -18.18
N VAL A 636 -1.58 6.12 -17.71
CA VAL A 636 -1.43 5.74 -16.30
C VAL A 636 -0.38 4.64 -16.25
N HIS A 637 0.75 4.91 -15.61
CA HIS A 637 1.87 3.98 -15.50
C HIS A 637 2.11 3.57 -14.05
N TYR A 638 2.08 2.27 -13.77
CA TYR A 638 2.35 1.71 -12.44
C TYR A 638 3.83 1.33 -12.30
N ASN A 639 4.44 1.81 -11.22
CA ASN A 639 5.84 1.63 -10.87
C ASN A 639 5.95 0.90 -9.53
N SER A 640 6.83 -0.09 -9.45
CA SER A 640 6.99 -0.96 -8.28
C SER A 640 7.60 -0.29 -7.05
N GLY A 641 8.12 0.94 -7.16
CA GLY A 641 8.89 1.58 -6.08
C GLY A 641 10.32 1.02 -5.92
N ALA A 642 10.72 0.01 -6.69
CA ALA A 642 12.05 -0.60 -6.60
C ALA A 642 13.16 0.43 -6.91
N GLY A 643 14.02 0.69 -5.93
CA GLY A 643 15.07 1.70 -6.00
C GLY A 643 14.59 3.14 -5.75
N MET A 644 13.35 3.34 -5.27
CA MET A 644 12.79 4.63 -4.87
C MET A 644 12.28 4.56 -3.43
N GLY A 645 13.18 4.79 -2.47
CA GLY A 645 12.87 4.69 -1.03
C GLY A 645 13.41 3.40 -0.42
N VAL A 646 12.61 2.73 0.42
CA VAL A 646 13.03 1.55 1.20
C VAL A 646 13.26 0.28 0.35
N LEU A 647 12.61 0.17 -0.82
CA LEU A 647 12.66 -1.06 -1.61
C LEU A 647 13.94 -1.13 -2.47
N PRO A 648 14.75 -2.20 -2.41
CA PRO A 648 15.96 -2.34 -3.22
C PRO A 648 15.69 -2.26 -4.72
N LYS A 649 16.65 -1.72 -5.49
CA LYS A 649 16.54 -1.56 -6.96
C LYS A 649 16.36 -2.88 -7.72
N ASN A 650 16.74 -3.99 -7.12
CA ASN A 650 16.67 -5.34 -7.66
C ASN A 650 15.67 -6.25 -6.89
N ALA A 651 14.71 -5.66 -6.16
CA ALA A 651 13.66 -6.42 -5.50
C ALA A 651 12.71 -7.08 -6.51
N ASP A 652 12.35 -8.34 -6.24
CA ASP A 652 11.35 -9.08 -7.03
C ASP A 652 9.95 -8.75 -6.49
N VAL A 653 9.18 -8.01 -7.28
CA VAL A 653 7.86 -7.48 -6.88
C VAL A 653 6.78 -8.11 -7.76
N LYS A 654 5.84 -8.81 -7.13
CA LYS A 654 4.70 -9.45 -7.79
C LYS A 654 3.52 -8.48 -7.92
N ASN A 655 2.58 -8.84 -8.80
CA ASN A 655 1.27 -8.20 -8.97
C ASN A 655 1.27 -6.69 -9.28
N ILE A 656 2.39 -6.11 -9.73
CA ILE A 656 2.38 -4.76 -10.30
C ILE A 656 1.53 -4.76 -11.58
N PRO A 657 0.51 -3.89 -11.71
CA PRO A 657 -0.42 -3.93 -12.83
C PRO A 657 0.30 -3.86 -14.17
N ASP A 658 0.12 -4.86 -15.02
CA ASP A 658 0.72 -4.94 -16.35
C ASP A 658 -0.37 -4.96 -17.43
N ASN A 659 -0.17 -4.21 -18.53
CA ASN A 659 -1.14 -4.08 -19.60
C ASN A 659 -0.78 -5.03 -20.76
N PRO A 660 -1.41 -6.22 -20.85
CA PRO A 660 -1.02 -7.24 -21.82
C PRO A 660 -1.19 -6.77 -23.28
N GLU A 661 -2.12 -5.85 -23.56
CA GLU A 661 -2.34 -5.33 -24.92
C GLU A 661 -1.15 -4.50 -25.43
N THR A 662 -0.39 -3.86 -24.53
CA THR A 662 0.75 -3.00 -24.92
C THR A 662 2.10 -3.72 -24.94
N ARG A 663 2.18 -4.97 -24.45
CA ARG A 663 3.43 -5.75 -24.41
C ARG A 663 4.05 -6.06 -25.78
N SER A 664 3.31 -5.88 -26.88
CA SER A 664 3.67 -6.38 -28.22
C SER A 664 4.78 -5.60 -28.93
N TYR A 665 5.23 -4.45 -28.41
CA TYR A 665 6.12 -3.52 -29.12
C TYR A 665 7.57 -3.45 -28.63
N ASN A 666 7.90 -3.96 -27.43
CA ASN A 666 9.23 -3.82 -26.81
C ASN A 666 9.65 -5.03 -25.97
N THR A 667 10.95 -5.19 -25.73
CA THR A 667 11.54 -6.27 -24.91
C THR A 667 11.45 -6.03 -23.39
N THR A 668 10.45 -5.28 -22.93
CA THR A 668 10.28 -4.88 -21.52
C THR A 668 8.78 -4.85 -21.19
N PRO A 669 8.32 -5.39 -20.04
CA PRO A 669 6.92 -5.29 -19.61
C PRO A 669 6.41 -3.84 -19.57
N MET A 670 5.14 -3.64 -19.90
CA MET A 670 4.54 -2.32 -20.07
C MET A 670 3.37 -2.13 -19.11
N HIS A 671 3.70 -1.75 -17.88
CA HIS A 671 2.80 -1.39 -16.78
C HIS A 671 2.01 -0.08 -17.06
N SER A 672 1.44 0.07 -18.26
CA SER A 672 1.04 1.35 -18.83
C SER A 672 -0.32 1.24 -19.53
N TYR A 673 -1.32 1.93 -18.96
CA TYR A 673 -2.70 1.93 -19.42
C TYR A 673 -3.04 3.27 -20.08
N GLY A 674 -3.85 3.25 -21.12
CA GLY A 674 -4.17 4.44 -21.91
C GLY A 674 -4.39 4.10 -23.38
N LYS A 675 -4.14 5.06 -24.27
CA LYS A 675 -4.42 4.92 -25.71
C LYS A 675 -3.59 3.82 -26.36
N HIS A 676 -4.25 2.79 -26.89
CA HIS A 676 -3.65 1.79 -27.76
C HIS A 676 -3.19 2.43 -29.08
N VAL A 677 -1.93 2.19 -29.47
CA VAL A 677 -1.27 2.91 -30.58
C VAL A 677 -1.99 2.73 -31.92
N GLU A 678 -2.23 1.48 -32.32
CA GLU A 678 -2.77 1.16 -33.64
C GLU A 678 -4.30 1.37 -33.76
N THR A 679 -5.07 0.87 -32.79
CA THR A 679 -6.54 0.95 -32.82
C THR A 679 -7.09 2.30 -32.36
N GLY A 680 -6.28 3.11 -31.68
CA GLY A 680 -6.67 4.39 -31.09
C GLY A 680 -7.64 4.29 -29.90
N LYS A 681 -8.02 3.09 -29.47
CA LYS A 681 -8.94 2.83 -28.35
C LYS A 681 -8.26 3.00 -26.98
N GLY A 682 -9.03 2.96 -25.89
CA GLY A 682 -8.49 3.01 -24.52
C GLY A 682 -8.03 4.39 -24.04
N ILE A 683 -8.34 5.47 -24.78
CA ILE A 683 -7.99 6.84 -24.37
C ILE A 683 -8.65 7.16 -23.02
N ARG A 684 -7.83 7.46 -22.00
CA ARG A 684 -8.30 8.08 -20.76
C ARG A 684 -8.19 9.60 -20.88
N THR A 685 -9.18 10.32 -20.37
CA THR A 685 -9.31 11.78 -20.39
C THR A 685 -9.76 12.27 -19.01
N ILE A 686 -9.89 13.59 -18.81
CA ILE A 686 -10.66 14.13 -17.67
C ILE A 686 -12.08 13.53 -17.67
N GLY A 687 -12.63 13.28 -16.49
CA GLY A 687 -13.88 12.55 -16.27
C GLY A 687 -13.77 11.01 -16.38
N THR A 688 -12.62 10.48 -16.83
CA THR A 688 -12.38 9.03 -16.82
C THR A 688 -12.04 8.57 -15.41
N ALA A 689 -12.75 7.54 -14.92
CA ALA A 689 -12.47 6.89 -13.64
C ALA A 689 -12.16 5.41 -13.82
N PHE A 690 -11.20 4.90 -13.05
CA PHE A 690 -10.66 3.55 -13.10
C PHE A 690 -10.29 3.05 -11.69
N ILE A 691 -10.05 1.74 -11.55
CA ILE A 691 -9.67 1.12 -10.28
C ILE A 691 -8.16 1.17 -10.10
N MET A 692 -7.68 1.65 -8.95
CA MET A 692 -6.26 1.64 -8.57
C MET A 692 -5.78 0.20 -8.46
N GLY A 693 -4.73 -0.14 -9.21
CA GLY A 693 -4.31 -1.54 -9.40
C GLY A 693 -4.94 -2.22 -10.63
N GLU A 694 -5.86 -1.56 -11.34
CA GLU A 694 -6.48 -2.04 -12.59
C GLU A 694 -7.12 -3.44 -12.49
N GLY A 695 -7.59 -3.81 -11.29
CA GLY A 695 -8.16 -5.13 -11.01
C GLY A 695 -7.14 -6.25 -10.74
N TRP A 696 -5.84 -5.93 -10.65
CA TRP A 696 -4.83 -6.87 -10.17
C TRP A 696 -4.94 -7.06 -8.65
N ALA A 697 -4.50 -8.25 -8.19
CA ALA A 697 -4.27 -8.50 -6.77
C ALA A 697 -3.23 -7.52 -6.19
N GLU A 698 -3.24 -7.36 -4.87
CA GLU A 698 -2.32 -6.43 -4.20
C GLU A 698 -0.84 -6.74 -4.49
N PRO A 699 0.02 -5.73 -4.72
CA PRO A 699 1.45 -5.93 -4.88
C PRO A 699 2.09 -6.64 -3.69
N THR A 700 2.97 -7.61 -3.94
CA THR A 700 3.74 -8.29 -2.88
C THR A 700 5.23 -8.32 -3.17
N CYS A 701 6.05 -8.22 -2.13
CA CYS A 701 7.50 -8.35 -2.20
C CYS A 701 8.01 -9.03 -0.93
N GLU A 702 8.95 -9.97 -1.06
CA GLU A 702 9.42 -10.76 0.08
C GLU A 702 10.14 -9.86 1.11
N GLY A 703 9.69 -9.91 2.37
CA GLY A 703 10.20 -9.06 3.45
C GLY A 703 9.65 -7.62 3.46
N TYR A 704 8.63 -7.30 2.66
CA TYR A 704 7.97 -5.99 2.65
C TYR A 704 6.44 -6.09 2.65
N GLU A 705 5.82 -5.20 3.40
CA GLU A 705 4.39 -4.92 3.49
C GLU A 705 4.05 -3.80 2.49
N PHE A 706 2.99 -3.98 1.70
CA PHE A 706 2.49 -2.95 0.80
C PHE A 706 1.61 -1.95 1.57
N ILE A 707 1.78 -0.66 1.27
CA ILE A 707 1.13 0.45 2.01
C ILE A 707 0.13 1.23 1.14
N GLY A 708 0.09 0.95 -0.16
CA GLY A 708 -0.78 1.64 -1.12
C GLY A 708 -0.01 2.30 -2.26
N TRP A 709 -0.73 3.10 -3.04
CA TRP A 709 -0.29 3.76 -4.25
C TRP A 709 -0.17 5.28 -4.02
N LYS A 710 0.83 5.94 -4.60
CA LYS A 710 0.96 7.41 -4.64
C LYS A 710 1.21 7.94 -6.04
N LEU A 711 0.67 9.12 -6.36
CA LEU A 711 0.94 9.80 -7.62
C LEU A 711 2.29 10.50 -7.55
N LYS A 712 3.10 10.41 -8.61
CA LYS A 712 4.41 11.07 -8.69
C LYS A 712 4.43 12.15 -9.77
N ASN A 713 4.68 13.39 -9.37
CA ASN A 713 4.71 14.54 -10.25
C ASN A 713 6.02 14.60 -11.08
N LYS A 714 6.12 15.60 -11.97
CA LYS A 714 7.28 15.79 -12.86
C LYS A 714 8.58 16.22 -12.15
N ALA A 715 8.49 16.79 -10.95
CA ALA A 715 9.66 17.07 -10.10
C ALA A 715 10.16 15.81 -9.36
N GLY A 716 9.33 14.76 -9.30
CA GLY A 716 9.62 13.50 -8.62
C GLY A 716 8.97 13.36 -7.25
N GLU A 717 8.21 14.37 -6.81
CA GLU A 717 7.51 14.42 -5.52
C GLU A 717 6.26 13.54 -5.56
N LEU A 718 5.92 12.94 -4.41
CA LEU A 718 4.76 12.06 -4.24
C LEU A 718 3.55 12.83 -3.69
N SER A 719 2.33 12.35 -4.00
CA SER A 719 1.08 12.83 -3.41
C SER A 719 1.08 12.71 -1.89
N GLN A 720 0.38 13.63 -1.21
CA GLN A 720 0.13 13.49 0.24
C GLN A 720 -0.82 12.32 0.51
N GLU A 721 -1.91 12.27 -0.24
CA GLU A 721 -2.85 11.15 -0.27
C GLU A 721 -2.17 9.84 -0.72
N THR A 722 -2.57 8.73 -0.09
CA THR A 722 -2.23 7.35 -0.44
C THR A 722 -3.52 6.64 -0.81
N TYR A 723 -3.54 5.94 -1.94
CA TYR A 723 -4.71 5.19 -2.41
C TYR A 723 -4.51 3.69 -2.19
N SER A 724 -5.53 2.99 -1.73
CA SER A 724 -5.53 1.54 -1.54
C SER A 724 -5.55 0.80 -2.88
N ASN A 725 -5.19 -0.48 -2.89
CA ASN A 725 -5.40 -1.32 -4.06
C ASN A 725 -6.89 -1.69 -4.15
N GLY A 726 -7.56 -1.33 -5.25
CA GLY A 726 -9.02 -1.44 -5.40
C GLY A 726 -9.78 -0.10 -5.34
N ASP A 727 -9.15 1.00 -4.92
CA ASP A 727 -9.82 2.31 -4.80
C ASP A 727 -10.25 2.87 -6.16
N LEU A 728 -11.36 3.60 -6.20
CA LEU A 728 -11.86 4.26 -7.40
C LEU A 728 -11.18 5.62 -7.62
N PHE A 729 -10.25 5.69 -8.57
CA PHE A 729 -9.57 6.93 -8.95
C PHE A 729 -10.25 7.60 -10.15
N THR A 730 -10.56 8.89 -10.05
CA THR A 730 -11.15 9.69 -11.13
C THR A 730 -10.18 10.78 -11.58
N ILE A 731 -9.94 10.90 -12.89
CA ILE A 731 -9.13 11.97 -13.46
C ILE A 731 -9.95 13.27 -13.46
N SER A 732 -9.49 14.28 -12.72
CA SER A 732 -10.14 15.59 -12.54
C SER A 732 -9.18 16.76 -12.85
N ASP A 733 -9.72 17.98 -12.92
CA ASP A 733 -8.93 19.23 -13.01
C ASP A 733 -7.95 19.39 -11.81
N GLU A 734 -8.26 18.77 -10.66
CA GLU A 734 -7.48 18.90 -9.41
C GLU A 734 -6.24 17.99 -9.41
N ASN A 735 -6.39 16.74 -9.85
CA ASN A 735 -5.28 15.76 -9.82
C ASN A 735 -4.50 15.67 -11.14
N CYS A 736 -5.03 16.18 -12.27
CA CYS A 736 -4.32 16.14 -13.56
C CYS A 736 -3.03 16.98 -13.62
N GLY A 737 -2.73 17.79 -12.59
CA GLY A 737 -1.40 18.35 -12.38
C GLY A 737 -0.30 17.28 -12.27
N TYR A 738 -0.58 16.15 -11.61
CA TYR A 738 0.33 15.00 -11.56
C TYR A 738 0.42 14.28 -12.91
N ALA A 739 -0.61 14.38 -13.75
CA ALA A 739 -0.61 13.84 -15.12
C ALA A 739 0.29 14.63 -16.08
N ASN A 740 0.86 15.78 -15.69
CA ASN A 740 1.87 16.50 -16.47
C ASN A 740 3.27 15.88 -16.33
N ASN A 741 3.37 14.58 -16.01
CA ASN A 741 4.63 13.86 -15.94
C ASN A 741 4.98 13.28 -17.33
N THR A 742 6.15 13.66 -17.87
CA THR A 742 6.67 13.22 -19.17
C THR A 742 7.80 12.20 -19.05
N ASP A 743 8.11 11.73 -17.84
CA ASP A 743 9.11 10.69 -17.56
C ASP A 743 8.43 9.34 -17.28
N LEU A 744 7.43 9.02 -18.11
CA LEU A 744 6.79 7.72 -18.10
C LEU A 744 7.56 6.75 -19.02
N PRO A 745 7.92 5.53 -18.56
CA PRO A 745 8.60 4.53 -19.39
C PRO A 745 7.60 3.79 -20.32
N VAL A 746 6.71 4.55 -20.98
CA VAL A 746 5.71 4.02 -21.93
C VAL A 746 6.36 3.77 -23.30
N PHE A 747 7.32 4.61 -23.70
CA PHE A 747 8.08 4.48 -24.95
C PHE A 747 9.49 5.07 -24.81
N ALA A 748 10.36 4.81 -25.79
CA ALA A 748 11.60 5.58 -25.99
C ALA A 748 11.38 7.06 -26.37
N SER A 749 10.11 7.50 -26.47
CA SER A 749 9.66 8.85 -26.79
C SER A 749 9.15 9.54 -25.52
N LYS A 750 9.83 10.62 -25.09
CA LYS A 750 9.45 11.44 -23.92
C LYS A 750 8.31 12.46 -24.21
N ASN A 751 7.53 12.23 -25.26
CA ASN A 751 6.55 13.19 -25.77
C ASN A 751 5.12 12.95 -25.25
N TYR A 752 4.91 11.96 -24.38
CA TYR A 752 3.61 11.63 -23.81
C TYR A 752 3.54 12.02 -22.33
N SER A 753 2.39 12.54 -21.91
CA SER A 753 2.09 12.90 -20.53
C SER A 753 1.10 11.94 -19.90
N GLY A 754 1.20 11.74 -18.59
CA GLY A 754 0.25 10.97 -17.81
C GLY A 754 0.70 10.78 -16.37
N TYR A 755 0.00 9.93 -15.62
CA TYR A 755 0.33 9.61 -14.24
C TYR A 755 1.45 8.58 -14.13
N GLN A 756 2.39 8.82 -13.22
CA GLN A 756 3.27 7.80 -12.66
C GLN A 756 2.74 7.45 -11.27
N ILE A 757 2.16 6.26 -11.12
CA ILE A 757 1.61 5.74 -9.86
C ILE A 757 2.66 4.81 -9.25
N VAL A 758 3.03 5.02 -7.99
CA VAL A 758 4.18 4.36 -7.33
C VAL A 758 3.72 3.57 -6.13
N ALA A 759 4.04 2.27 -6.09
CA ALA A 759 3.80 1.42 -4.93
C ALA A 759 4.63 1.90 -3.72
N GLN A 760 3.98 2.04 -2.57
CA GLN A 760 4.60 2.38 -1.28
C GLN A 760 4.79 1.11 -0.45
N TRP A 761 5.90 1.05 0.29
CA TRP A 761 6.32 -0.16 0.99
C TRP A 761 6.83 0.17 2.40
N LYS A 762 6.68 -0.80 3.30
CA LYS A 762 7.28 -0.85 4.64
C LYS A 762 7.98 -2.19 4.80
N LYS A 763 9.15 -2.24 5.43
CA LYS A 763 9.92 -3.48 5.58
C LYS A 763 9.45 -4.28 6.80
N ILE A 764 9.34 -5.59 6.65
CA ILE A 764 8.93 -6.55 7.68
C ILE A 764 9.93 -7.73 7.73
N ALA A 765 11.09 -7.49 8.34
CA ALA A 765 12.13 -8.50 8.46
C ALA A 765 11.91 -9.41 9.68
N LYS A 766 12.02 -10.73 9.49
CA LYS A 766 12.13 -11.73 10.56
C LYS A 766 13.51 -12.37 10.53
N LYS A 767 14.08 -12.72 11.68
CA LYS A 767 15.33 -13.49 11.78
C LYS A 767 15.24 -14.60 12.81
N GLU A 768 15.65 -15.79 12.40
CA GLU A 768 15.84 -16.96 13.25
C GLU A 768 17.07 -16.75 14.17
N ILE A 769 16.93 -17.13 15.43
CA ILE A 769 17.99 -17.15 16.44
C ILE A 769 18.15 -18.61 16.91
N LYS A 770 19.39 -19.05 17.15
CA LYS A 770 19.69 -20.34 17.77
C LYS A 770 20.72 -20.19 18.88
N VAL A 771 20.45 -20.74 20.05
CA VAL A 771 21.41 -20.91 21.15
C VAL A 771 21.83 -22.38 21.19
N GLU A 772 23.11 -22.64 20.98
CA GLU A 772 23.68 -24.00 20.92
C GLU A 772 24.51 -24.29 22.17
N HIS A 773 24.18 -25.38 22.87
CA HIS A 773 24.78 -25.76 24.15
C HIS A 773 25.74 -26.95 23.95
N TYR A 774 27.02 -26.73 24.17
CA TYR A 774 28.10 -27.68 23.88
C TYR A 774 28.76 -28.22 25.16
N LEU A 775 28.87 -29.54 25.28
CA LEU A 775 29.59 -30.22 26.36
C LEU A 775 31.03 -30.55 25.91
N LYS A 776 32.02 -30.16 26.72
CA LYS A 776 33.44 -30.50 26.54
C LYS A 776 33.74 -31.87 27.12
N ILE A 777 33.73 -32.91 26.30
CA ILE A 777 33.96 -34.30 26.72
C ILE A 777 35.41 -34.45 27.25
N PRO A 778 35.66 -35.19 28.35
CA PRO A 778 37.01 -35.35 28.93
C PRO A 778 38.09 -35.94 28.00
N ASP A 779 37.74 -36.44 26.81
CA ASP A 779 38.69 -36.92 25.81
C ASP A 779 39.21 -35.81 24.87
N GLY A 780 38.68 -34.59 24.98
CA GLY A 780 39.05 -33.42 24.19
C GLY A 780 38.08 -33.09 23.04
N THR A 781 36.96 -33.79 22.91
CA THR A 781 35.91 -33.50 21.91
C THR A 781 34.81 -32.58 22.44
N GLU A 782 34.09 -31.90 21.55
CA GLU A 782 32.93 -31.06 21.89
C GLU A 782 31.66 -31.68 21.28
N LYS A 783 30.63 -31.92 22.10
CA LYS A 783 29.33 -32.48 21.70
C LYS A 783 28.25 -31.40 21.81
N LEU A 784 27.46 -31.19 20.77
CA LEU A 784 26.22 -30.42 20.85
C LEU A 784 25.15 -31.24 21.59
N GLU A 785 24.59 -30.70 22.68
CA GLU A 785 23.61 -31.39 23.53
C GLU A 785 22.19 -30.87 23.35
N LYS A 786 22.04 -29.54 23.31
CA LYS A 786 20.76 -28.83 23.19
C LYS A 786 20.91 -27.68 22.21
N THR A 787 19.87 -27.46 21.40
CA THR A 787 19.71 -26.23 20.60
C THR A 787 18.36 -25.61 20.92
N THR A 788 18.35 -24.36 21.34
CA THR A 788 17.15 -23.58 21.64
C THR A 788 16.92 -22.60 20.50
N SER A 789 15.77 -22.67 19.81
CA SER A 789 15.44 -21.82 18.67
C SER A 789 14.49 -20.68 19.07
N GLY A 790 14.60 -19.53 18.41
CA GLY A 790 13.71 -18.39 18.58
C GLY A 790 13.63 -17.53 17.31
N THR A 791 12.78 -16.50 17.31
CA THR A 791 12.65 -15.56 16.18
C THR A 791 12.43 -14.14 16.66
N ILE A 792 13.13 -13.18 16.07
CA ILE A 792 12.84 -11.74 16.23
C ILE A 792 12.20 -11.17 14.96
N SER A 793 11.33 -10.16 15.13
CA SER A 793 10.73 -9.38 14.05
C SER A 793 11.10 -7.91 14.23
N PHE A 794 11.42 -7.21 13.14
CA PHE A 794 11.80 -5.80 13.16
C PHE A 794 10.65 -4.89 12.71
N SER A 795 10.53 -3.73 13.34
CA SER A 795 9.54 -2.68 13.10
C SER A 795 9.94 -1.71 11.98
N SER A 796 11.25 -1.47 11.80
CA SER A 796 11.76 -0.35 10.98
C SER A 796 13.20 -0.52 10.47
N ASP A 797 13.55 0.22 9.41
CA ASP A 797 14.88 0.25 8.79
C ASP A 797 15.87 1.13 9.58
N SER A 798 16.40 0.58 10.68
CA SER A 798 17.64 0.99 11.36
C SER A 798 17.81 0.25 12.71
N GLU A 799 16.71 -0.32 13.20
CA GLU A 799 16.58 -1.02 14.47
C GLU A 799 17.65 -2.10 14.68
N ILE A 800 18.20 -2.10 15.91
CA ILE A 800 19.20 -3.04 16.41
C ILE A 800 18.60 -3.71 17.63
N VAL A 801 18.39 -5.03 17.55
CA VAL A 801 17.90 -5.83 18.67
C VAL A 801 19.10 -6.52 19.33
N LYS A 802 19.30 -6.27 20.62
CA LYS A 802 20.33 -6.94 21.41
C LYS A 802 19.79 -8.28 21.91
N VAL A 803 20.44 -9.37 21.51
CA VAL A 803 20.06 -10.74 21.89
C VAL A 803 21.00 -11.24 22.97
N PHE A 804 20.44 -11.81 24.03
CA PHE A 804 21.17 -12.43 25.13
C PHE A 804 20.97 -13.95 25.12
N ALA A 805 22.00 -14.71 25.49
CA ALA A 805 21.93 -16.15 25.69
C ALA A 805 22.36 -16.48 27.12
N ASN A 806 21.39 -16.79 27.97
CA ASN A 806 21.63 -17.19 29.36
C ASN A 806 22.13 -18.64 29.41
N PRO A 807 23.18 -18.95 30.20
CA PRO A 807 23.56 -20.32 30.50
C PRO A 807 22.45 -21.08 31.23
N GLU A 808 22.38 -22.38 31.00
CA GLU A 808 21.59 -23.30 31.81
C GLU A 808 22.14 -23.35 33.25
N PRO A 809 21.28 -23.53 34.27
CA PRO A 809 21.73 -23.78 35.63
C PRO A 809 22.73 -24.94 35.76
N ASP A 810 23.70 -24.79 36.67
CA ASP A 810 24.72 -25.82 36.92
C ASP A 810 24.08 -27.12 37.44
N GLY A 811 24.08 -28.16 36.60
CA GLY A 811 23.41 -29.43 36.86
C GLY A 811 22.33 -29.81 35.84
N THR A 812 21.81 -28.86 35.04
CA THR A 812 20.87 -29.14 33.93
C THR A 812 21.46 -30.14 32.93
N PHE A 813 22.78 -30.11 32.74
CA PHE A 813 23.54 -31.15 32.03
C PHE A 813 24.27 -32.02 33.08
N PRO A 814 23.84 -33.27 33.34
CA PRO A 814 24.38 -34.06 34.45
C PRO A 814 25.90 -34.29 34.35
N GLY A 815 26.64 -33.74 35.32
CA GLY A 815 28.10 -33.82 35.37
C GLY A 815 28.83 -32.66 34.69
N TYR A 816 28.11 -31.66 34.18
CA TYR A 816 28.66 -30.50 33.49
C TYR A 816 28.18 -29.19 34.13
N VAL A 817 29.05 -28.19 34.08
CA VAL A 817 28.87 -26.86 34.65
C VAL A 817 29.30 -25.80 33.64
N PHE A 818 28.73 -24.61 33.68
CA PHE A 818 29.00 -23.59 32.66
C PHE A 818 30.49 -23.20 32.65
N ASP A 819 31.09 -23.16 31.47
CA ASP A 819 32.50 -22.82 31.31
C ASP A 819 32.69 -21.31 31.15
N GLU A 820 32.44 -20.58 32.24
CA GLU A 820 32.57 -19.11 32.35
C GLU A 820 33.86 -18.53 31.73
N GLY A 821 34.94 -19.30 31.72
CA GLY A 821 36.26 -18.92 31.19
C GLY A 821 36.52 -19.35 29.74
N ASN A 822 35.48 -19.70 28.96
CA ASN A 822 35.64 -20.02 27.54
C ASN A 822 35.38 -18.81 26.64
N ASP A 823 36.42 -18.33 25.96
CA ASP A 823 36.37 -17.23 24.97
C ASP A 823 35.43 -17.50 23.78
N GLN A 824 35.00 -18.75 23.56
CA GLN A 824 34.02 -19.13 22.53
C GLN A 824 32.55 -18.83 22.94
N ASN A 825 32.28 -18.50 24.21
CA ASN A 825 30.92 -18.23 24.69
C ASN A 825 30.35 -16.94 24.08
N THR A 826 29.16 -17.02 23.50
CA THR A 826 28.41 -15.86 22.98
C THR A 826 27.24 -15.57 23.91
N LEU A 827 27.46 -14.78 24.96
CA LEU A 827 26.41 -14.39 25.93
C LEU A 827 25.53 -13.23 25.44
N GLU A 828 26.06 -12.37 24.56
CA GLU A 828 25.38 -11.18 24.03
C GLU A 828 25.72 -11.00 22.54
N LYS A 829 24.77 -10.54 21.72
CA LYS A 829 24.97 -10.24 20.29
C LYS A 829 24.01 -9.16 19.78
N ASP A 830 24.56 -8.07 19.24
CA ASP A 830 23.78 -7.05 18.51
C ASP A 830 23.33 -7.59 17.15
N VAL A 831 22.01 -7.66 16.90
CA VAL A 831 21.42 -8.08 15.64
C VAL A 831 20.79 -6.89 14.92
N LYS A 832 21.32 -6.57 13.74
CA LYS A 832 20.82 -5.47 12.89
C LYS A 832 19.80 -5.97 11.87
N ASN A 833 18.87 -5.10 11.49
CA ASN A 833 17.92 -5.28 10.38
C ASN A 833 18.61 -5.24 8.99
N SER A 834 19.60 -6.12 8.76
CA SER A 834 20.27 -6.32 7.47
C SER A 834 19.51 -7.30 6.58
N ALA A 835 19.56 -7.07 5.26
CA ALA A 835 18.80 -7.81 4.24
C ALA A 835 19.33 -9.22 3.90
N LEU A 836 20.17 -9.82 4.75
CA LEU A 836 20.61 -11.21 4.63
C LEU A 836 19.95 -12.05 5.73
N SER A 837 19.33 -13.15 5.33
CA SER A 837 18.56 -14.08 6.16
C SER A 837 19.43 -15.11 6.91
N GLU A 838 20.64 -14.71 7.30
CA GLU A 838 21.56 -15.57 8.05
C GLU A 838 21.05 -15.77 9.49
N THR A 839 20.84 -17.04 9.87
CA THR A 839 20.46 -17.44 11.24
C THR A 839 21.47 -16.92 12.27
N VAL A 840 20.98 -16.26 13.31
CA VAL A 840 21.81 -15.71 14.38
C VAL A 840 22.11 -16.82 15.39
N VAL A 841 23.25 -17.48 15.22
CA VAL A 841 23.75 -18.46 16.20
C VAL A 841 24.51 -17.77 17.34
N LEU A 842 24.23 -18.19 18.57
CA LEU A 842 24.98 -17.95 19.81
C LEU A 842 25.40 -19.32 20.36
N LYS A 843 26.63 -19.47 20.86
CA LYS A 843 27.15 -20.75 21.40
C LYS A 843 27.51 -20.62 22.87
N LEU A 844 27.14 -21.60 23.68
CA LEU A 844 27.43 -21.68 25.11
C LEU A 844 28.11 -23.02 25.42
N TYR A 845 29.19 -22.99 26.19
CA TYR A 845 30.04 -24.15 26.44
C TYR A 845 30.06 -24.54 27.93
N TYR A 846 30.05 -25.84 28.19
CA TYR A 846 30.00 -26.42 29.52
C TYR A 846 31.17 -27.39 29.70
N LYS A 847 31.85 -27.28 30.83
CA LYS A 847 33.00 -28.12 31.22
C LYS A 847 32.55 -29.21 32.19
N PRO A 848 33.23 -30.36 32.23
CA PRO A 848 32.90 -31.40 33.19
C PRO A 848 33.26 -30.95 34.60
N THR A 849 32.47 -31.37 35.59
CA THR A 849 32.87 -31.32 37.00
C THR A 849 34.11 -32.20 37.21
N VAL A 850 34.95 -31.88 38.20
CA VAL A 850 36.18 -32.66 38.48
C VAL A 850 36.39 -32.90 39.98
N LEU A 851 36.47 -34.17 40.36
CA LEU A 851 36.94 -34.65 41.66
C LEU A 851 38.39 -35.10 41.53
N ARG A 852 39.33 -34.35 42.12
CA ARG A 852 40.71 -34.81 42.28
C ARG A 852 40.84 -35.64 43.56
N VAL A 853 41.36 -36.86 43.47
CA VAL A 853 41.78 -37.64 44.64
C VAL A 853 43.29 -37.89 44.57
N SER A 854 44.03 -37.46 45.58
CA SER A 854 45.49 -37.63 45.68
C SER A 854 45.90 -38.43 46.92
N LYS A 855 47.07 -39.07 46.86
CA LYS A 855 47.59 -39.91 47.93
C LYS A 855 49.02 -39.52 48.32
N THR A 856 49.24 -39.16 49.58
CA THR A 856 50.56 -38.89 50.15
C THR A 856 50.89 -39.90 51.26
N VAL A 857 52.16 -40.28 51.38
CA VAL A 857 52.65 -41.15 52.45
C VAL A 857 53.80 -40.47 53.20
N GLU A 858 53.60 -40.23 54.49
CA GLU A 858 54.52 -39.55 55.42
C GLU A 858 55.24 -40.54 56.34
N GLY A 859 56.50 -40.24 56.68
CA GLY A 859 57.32 -41.07 57.58
C GLY A 859 58.28 -42.01 56.85
N TYR A 860 58.81 -43.00 57.57
CA TYR A 860 59.81 -43.94 57.05
C TYR A 860 59.15 -45.00 56.15
N ASN A 861 59.05 -44.71 54.86
CA ASN A 861 58.31 -45.55 53.92
C ASN A 861 59.07 -46.85 53.55
N GLN A 862 58.62 -47.98 54.10
CA GLN A 862 59.16 -49.31 53.81
C GLN A 862 58.55 -49.95 52.54
N GLU A 863 57.41 -49.45 52.06
CA GLU A 863 56.65 -50.02 50.93
C GLU A 863 56.44 -48.95 49.83
N PRO A 864 57.50 -48.52 49.11
CA PRO A 864 57.44 -47.40 48.17
C PRO A 864 56.45 -47.58 47.02
N ASP A 865 56.33 -48.80 46.50
CA ASP A 865 55.44 -49.14 45.37
C ASP A 865 54.01 -49.52 45.78
N LYS A 866 53.65 -49.39 47.06
CA LYS A 866 52.35 -49.82 47.59
C LYS A 866 51.20 -49.07 46.93
N GLU A 867 50.26 -49.84 46.39
CA GLU A 867 48.98 -49.34 45.93
C GLU A 867 47.98 -49.33 47.09
N PHE A 868 47.34 -48.19 47.30
CA PHE A 868 46.23 -47.99 48.23
C PHE A 868 44.94 -48.01 47.41
N THR A 869 43.98 -48.85 47.82
CA THR A 869 42.69 -48.99 47.14
C THR A 869 41.65 -48.04 47.74
N PHE A 870 40.93 -47.36 46.86
CA PHE A 870 39.85 -46.44 47.21
C PHE A 870 38.55 -46.89 46.56
N THR A 871 37.44 -46.74 47.29
CA THR A 871 36.07 -46.89 46.77
C THR A 871 35.40 -45.52 46.74
N LEU A 872 34.85 -45.13 45.60
CA LEU A 872 33.97 -43.97 45.42
C LEU A 872 32.53 -44.48 45.36
N THR A 873 31.76 -44.24 46.42
CA THR A 873 30.32 -44.50 46.50
C THR A 873 29.57 -43.22 46.15
N ALA A 874 28.50 -43.31 45.35
CA ALA A 874 27.67 -42.20 44.91
C ALA A 874 26.21 -42.36 45.37
N THR A 875 25.64 -41.29 45.93
CA THR A 875 24.27 -41.25 46.45
C THR A 875 23.49 -40.12 45.76
N PRO A 876 22.40 -40.43 45.03
CA PRO A 876 21.54 -39.42 44.41
C PRO A 876 20.83 -38.56 45.47
N PRO A 877 20.32 -37.37 45.09
CA PRO A 877 19.43 -36.60 45.95
C PRO A 877 18.13 -37.38 46.23
N ALA A 878 17.50 -37.09 47.38
CA ALA A 878 16.22 -37.68 47.74
C ALA A 878 15.13 -37.26 46.74
N GLY A 879 14.27 -38.20 46.34
CA GLY A 879 13.23 -37.97 45.33
C GLY A 879 13.66 -38.15 43.87
N ALA A 880 14.91 -38.55 43.59
CA ALA A 880 15.37 -38.79 42.22
C ALA A 880 14.70 -40.02 41.56
N ASP A 881 14.20 -39.86 40.33
CA ASP A 881 13.55 -40.91 39.55
C ASP A 881 14.39 -42.18 39.36
N SER A 882 13.71 -43.31 39.17
CA SER A 882 14.35 -44.61 38.87
C SER A 882 15.39 -44.53 37.74
N GLY A 883 15.08 -43.78 36.66
CA GLY A 883 15.94 -43.58 35.49
C GLY A 883 17.15 -42.65 35.68
N THR A 884 17.21 -41.91 36.80
CA THR A 884 18.34 -41.06 37.20
C THR A 884 19.07 -41.55 38.46
N SER A 885 18.44 -42.42 39.26
CA SER A 885 18.96 -42.97 40.52
C SER A 885 20.30 -43.74 40.43
N GLN A 886 20.74 -44.11 39.23
CA GLN A 886 22.00 -44.81 38.99
C GLN A 886 22.90 -44.13 37.94
N ILE A 887 24.21 -44.15 38.22
CA ILE A 887 25.27 -43.74 37.29
C ILE A 887 25.35 -44.78 36.17
N LYS A 888 25.31 -44.31 34.92
CA LYS A 888 25.34 -45.17 33.72
C LYS A 888 26.79 -45.45 33.31
N ASP A 889 27.07 -46.66 32.84
CA ASP A 889 28.42 -47.00 32.36
C ASP A 889 28.81 -46.11 31.17
N GLY A 890 30.07 -45.65 31.15
CA GLY A 890 30.53 -44.62 30.21
C GLY A 890 30.19 -43.16 30.55
N GLN A 891 29.39 -42.89 31.59
CA GLN A 891 29.03 -41.51 31.98
C GLN A 891 30.16 -40.76 32.72
N ILE A 892 30.92 -41.47 33.56
CA ILE A 892 31.98 -40.93 34.40
C ILE A 892 33.34 -41.31 33.82
N TYR A 893 34.32 -40.42 33.91
CA TYR A 893 35.67 -40.64 33.41
C TYR A 893 36.71 -40.56 34.53
N ILE A 894 37.82 -41.27 34.41
CA ILE A 894 38.98 -41.19 35.30
C ILE A 894 40.27 -40.94 34.51
N THR A 895 41.12 -40.07 35.04
CA THR A 895 42.40 -39.66 34.44
C THR A 895 43.50 -39.76 35.50
N LYS A 896 44.46 -40.67 35.33
CA LYS A 896 45.53 -40.90 36.31
C LYS A 896 46.78 -40.05 36.00
N GLY A 897 46.94 -38.94 36.71
CA GLY A 897 48.02 -37.97 36.53
C GLY A 897 47.85 -37.03 35.32
N SER A 898 48.55 -35.89 35.36
CA SER A 898 48.30 -34.68 34.53
C SER A 898 48.46 -34.80 33.00
N LYS A 899 48.73 -36.00 32.46
CA LYS A 899 48.99 -36.26 31.03
C LYS A 899 48.43 -37.60 30.53
N ALA A 900 47.66 -38.32 31.33
CA ALA A 900 46.95 -39.51 30.85
C ALA A 900 45.76 -39.11 29.97
N LYS A 901 45.30 -40.03 29.10
CA LYS A 901 43.98 -39.88 28.46
C LYS A 901 42.91 -40.26 29.49
N ALA A 902 41.81 -39.50 29.54
CA ALA A 902 40.61 -39.90 30.25
C ALA A 902 40.07 -41.22 29.69
N ILE A 903 39.69 -42.14 30.59
CA ILE A 903 39.02 -43.41 30.27
C ILE A 903 37.72 -43.52 31.07
N PRO A 904 36.69 -44.24 30.60
CA PRO A 904 35.50 -44.51 31.40
C PRO A 904 35.85 -45.16 32.74
N LEU A 905 35.18 -44.70 33.80
CA LEU A 905 35.18 -45.32 35.12
C LEU A 905 33.85 -46.05 35.29
N SER A 906 33.86 -47.37 35.21
CA SER A 906 32.65 -48.18 35.39
C SER A 906 32.20 -48.20 36.85
N PHE A 907 30.91 -47.98 37.07
CA PHE A 907 30.25 -48.08 38.37
C PHE A 907 29.39 -49.36 38.43
N ALA A 908 29.37 -50.00 39.59
CA ALA A 908 28.45 -51.09 39.92
C ALA A 908 27.71 -50.73 41.21
N ASN A 909 26.37 -50.72 41.21
CA ASN A 909 25.54 -50.28 42.34
C ASN A 909 25.93 -48.88 42.87
N ASN A 910 26.25 -47.94 41.98
CA ASN A 910 26.80 -46.62 42.30
C ASN A 910 28.15 -46.62 43.07
N GLU A 911 28.92 -47.71 43.03
CA GLU A 911 30.29 -47.78 43.54
C GLU A 911 31.33 -48.01 42.42
N ALA A 912 32.46 -47.34 42.49
CA ALA A 912 33.62 -47.55 41.62
C ALA A 912 34.91 -47.64 42.45
N THR A 913 35.89 -48.46 42.02
CA THR A 913 37.17 -48.61 42.74
C THR A 913 38.38 -48.21 41.88
N PHE A 914 39.41 -47.65 42.53
CA PHE A 914 40.66 -47.25 41.89
C PHE A 914 41.84 -47.35 42.86
N THR A 915 43.07 -47.38 42.33
CA THR A 915 44.30 -47.42 43.15
C THR A 915 45.22 -46.21 42.94
N LEU A 916 45.84 -45.75 44.03
CA LEU A 916 46.89 -44.73 44.03
C LEU A 916 48.11 -45.23 44.81
N LYS A 917 49.31 -44.97 44.30
CA LYS A 917 50.59 -45.09 44.99
C LYS A 917 50.91 -43.81 45.76
N LYS A 918 52.03 -43.81 46.47
CA LYS A 918 52.60 -42.58 47.04
C LYS A 918 52.78 -41.51 45.95
N ASP A 919 52.28 -40.32 46.26
CA ASP A 919 52.36 -39.07 45.49
C ASP A 919 51.68 -39.12 44.10
N GLU A 920 50.82 -40.13 43.87
CA GLU A 920 49.90 -40.18 42.72
C GLU A 920 48.59 -39.43 42.99
N PHE A 921 47.88 -39.09 41.91
CA PHE A 921 46.50 -38.61 41.95
C PHE A 921 45.70 -39.07 40.72
N VAL A 922 44.38 -39.08 40.86
CA VAL A 922 43.40 -39.20 39.77
C VAL A 922 42.50 -37.98 39.74
N ASP A 923 42.12 -37.56 38.53
CA ASP A 923 40.99 -36.66 38.30
C ASP A 923 39.82 -37.52 37.78
N ILE A 924 38.71 -37.52 38.52
CA ILE A 924 37.45 -38.19 38.18
C ILE A 924 36.48 -37.11 37.69
N SER A 925 36.02 -37.22 36.45
CA SER A 925 35.28 -36.17 35.74
C SER A 925 33.86 -36.59 35.40
N CYS A 926 32.98 -35.59 35.22
CA CYS A 926 31.56 -35.74 34.88
C CYS A 926 30.65 -36.26 36.01
N LEU A 927 31.06 -36.12 37.28
CA LEU A 927 30.22 -36.47 38.44
C LEU A 927 29.05 -35.47 38.57
N PRO A 928 27.77 -35.91 38.52
CA PRO A 928 26.61 -35.03 38.72
C PRO A 928 26.72 -34.10 39.95
N THR A 929 26.41 -32.82 39.76
CA THR A 929 26.26 -31.85 40.86
C THR A 929 25.07 -32.20 41.75
N GLY A 930 25.07 -31.73 43.00
CA GLY A 930 23.99 -31.95 43.97
C GLY A 930 23.93 -33.36 44.58
N TRP A 931 24.51 -34.36 43.92
CA TRP A 931 24.71 -35.71 44.47
C TRP A 931 25.71 -35.68 45.64
N THR A 932 25.55 -36.63 46.56
CA THR A 932 26.45 -36.84 47.69
C THR A 932 27.39 -38.01 47.40
N TYR A 933 28.68 -37.83 47.65
CA TYR A 933 29.72 -38.81 47.34
C TYR A 933 30.55 -39.13 48.58
N LYS A 934 31.09 -40.34 48.61
CA LYS A 934 32.00 -40.81 49.67
C LYS A 934 33.20 -41.51 49.03
N VAL A 935 34.40 -40.99 49.27
CA VAL A 935 35.65 -41.72 48.97
C VAL A 935 36.12 -42.41 50.24
N SER A 936 36.26 -43.74 50.21
CA SER A 936 36.67 -44.58 51.34
C SER A 936 37.98 -45.29 51.03
N GLU A 937 39.00 -45.15 51.89
CA GLU A 937 40.29 -45.88 51.76
C GLU A 937 40.23 -47.24 52.46
N VAL A 938 40.56 -48.31 51.73
CA VAL A 938 40.69 -49.67 52.28
C VAL A 938 41.87 -49.72 53.27
N ASP A 939 41.72 -50.45 54.39
CA ASP A 939 42.68 -50.43 55.51
C ASP A 939 44.15 -50.62 55.07
N PRO A 940 45.00 -49.58 55.18
CA PRO A 940 46.40 -49.64 54.74
C PRO A 940 47.30 -50.50 55.65
N GLY A 941 46.78 -50.95 56.80
CA GLY A 941 47.47 -51.74 57.81
C GLY A 941 47.78 -50.95 59.09
N LYS A 942 47.96 -51.68 60.20
CA LYS A 942 48.18 -51.14 61.56
C LYS A 942 49.39 -50.21 61.73
N SER A 943 50.30 -50.19 60.76
CA SER A 943 51.50 -49.34 60.75
C SER A 943 51.24 -47.91 60.25
N TYR A 944 50.00 -47.57 59.87
CA TYR A 944 49.63 -46.25 59.35
C TYR A 944 48.51 -45.61 60.17
N LYS A 945 48.62 -44.30 60.43
CA LYS A 945 47.50 -43.43 60.73
C LYS A 945 47.05 -42.75 59.43
N THR A 946 45.80 -42.99 59.02
CA THR A 946 45.18 -42.30 57.88
C THR A 946 44.49 -41.03 58.34
N THR A 947 44.71 -39.94 57.60
CA THR A 947 43.92 -38.72 57.66
C THR A 947 43.56 -38.29 56.23
N TYR A 948 42.58 -37.41 56.08
CA TYR A 948 42.25 -36.81 54.80
C TYR A 948 42.01 -35.30 54.91
N LYS A 949 42.10 -34.59 53.79
CA LYS A 949 41.69 -33.19 53.63
C LYS A 949 40.74 -33.07 52.45
N ILE A 950 39.75 -32.20 52.53
CA ILE A 950 38.90 -31.79 51.41
C ILE A 950 39.18 -30.31 51.15
N ASN A 951 39.36 -29.92 49.88
CA ASN A 951 39.61 -28.55 49.41
C ASN A 951 40.67 -27.79 50.25
N ASP A 952 41.80 -28.47 50.51
CA ASP A 952 42.96 -27.97 51.28
C ASP A 952 42.69 -27.56 52.75
N GLY A 953 41.52 -27.93 53.29
CA GLY A 953 41.13 -27.70 54.68
C GLY A 953 41.94 -28.48 55.73
N SER A 954 41.44 -28.43 56.97
CA SER A 954 42.01 -29.15 58.12
C SER A 954 42.08 -30.66 57.87
N ALA A 955 43.16 -31.30 58.33
CA ALA A 955 43.28 -32.75 58.26
C ALA A 955 42.32 -33.43 59.27
N THR A 956 41.46 -34.31 58.78
CA THR A 956 40.49 -35.08 59.56
C THR A 956 41.00 -36.50 59.76
N ASP A 957 40.96 -37.00 60.99
CA ASP A 957 41.31 -38.38 61.31
C ASP A 957 40.23 -39.33 60.76
N GLY A 958 40.62 -40.28 59.90
CA GLY A 958 39.68 -41.22 59.27
C GLY A 958 40.11 -41.67 57.88
N ARG A 959 39.28 -42.52 57.27
CA ARG A 959 39.46 -43.09 55.93
C ARG A 959 38.32 -42.75 54.96
N ASP A 960 37.29 -42.07 55.46
CA ASP A 960 36.00 -41.90 54.80
C ASP A 960 35.75 -40.40 54.59
N ALA A 961 35.93 -39.92 53.36
CA ALA A 961 35.74 -38.53 52.97
C ALA A 961 34.40 -38.36 52.24
N SER A 962 33.39 -37.87 52.95
CA SER A 962 32.06 -37.56 52.40
C SER A 962 31.92 -36.08 52.01
N PHE A 963 31.28 -35.80 50.88
CA PHE A 963 31.08 -34.45 50.34
C PHE A 963 29.87 -34.40 49.39
N LYS A 964 29.37 -33.20 49.05
CA LYS A 964 28.45 -32.99 47.91
C LYS A 964 29.24 -32.46 46.71
N MET A 965 28.88 -32.87 45.50
CA MET A 965 29.60 -32.44 44.31
C MET A 965 29.18 -31.05 43.84
N ASP A 966 30.19 -30.23 43.60
CA ASP A 966 30.17 -28.87 43.06
C ASP A 966 31.08 -28.82 41.80
N LYS A 967 31.28 -27.65 41.19
CA LYS A 967 32.15 -27.41 40.01
C LYS A 967 33.49 -28.14 40.10
N LYS A 968 34.14 -28.16 41.27
CA LYS A 968 35.37 -28.91 41.53
C LYS A 968 35.52 -29.31 43.00
N THR A 969 36.08 -30.48 43.26
CA THR A 969 36.50 -30.90 44.62
C THR A 969 37.88 -31.54 44.58
N ASN A 970 38.73 -31.27 45.57
CA ASN A 970 40.01 -31.93 45.80
C ASN A 970 39.96 -32.70 47.12
N ILE A 971 40.39 -33.96 47.13
CA ILE A 971 40.55 -34.78 48.35
C ILE A 971 41.98 -35.33 48.41
N ALA A 972 42.69 -35.04 49.48
CA ALA A 972 44.06 -35.52 49.70
C ALA A 972 44.09 -36.49 50.89
N PHE A 973 44.37 -37.76 50.63
CA PHE A 973 44.54 -38.80 51.65
C PHE A 973 46.01 -38.91 52.07
N ILE A 974 46.26 -38.85 53.38
CA ILE A 974 47.61 -38.82 53.97
C ILE A 974 47.76 -40.03 54.89
N ASN A 975 48.62 -40.98 54.51
CA ASN A 975 48.99 -42.10 55.36
C ASN A 975 50.32 -41.81 56.07
N LYS A 976 50.28 -41.58 57.38
CA LYS A 976 51.46 -41.34 58.20
C LYS A 976 51.89 -42.61 58.92
N LEU A 977 53.11 -43.07 58.68
CA LEU A 977 53.66 -44.23 59.36
C LEU A 977 53.84 -43.96 60.86
N THR A 978 53.45 -44.93 61.70
CA THR A 978 53.55 -44.88 63.17
C THR A 978 54.86 -45.46 63.70
N MET A 979 55.73 -45.96 62.82
CA MET A 979 57.03 -46.56 63.17
C MET A 979 58.16 -45.53 63.05
N GLU A 980 58.96 -45.40 64.10
CA GLU A 980 60.22 -44.65 64.05
C GLU A 980 61.28 -45.40 63.20
N PRO A 981 62.19 -44.68 62.52
CA PRO A 981 63.29 -45.32 61.79
C PRO A 981 64.24 -46.06 62.77
N PRO A 982 64.83 -47.21 62.38
CA PRO A 982 65.62 -48.04 63.28
C PRO A 982 66.91 -47.33 63.75
N VAL A 983 66.96 -46.96 65.03
CA VAL A 983 68.10 -46.25 65.66
C VAL A 983 69.19 -47.24 66.09
N THR A 984 70.06 -47.62 65.15
CA THR A 984 71.21 -48.52 65.42
C THR A 984 72.54 -47.81 65.17
N GLY A 985 72.96 -46.95 66.11
CA GLY A 985 74.20 -46.19 65.99
C GLY A 985 75.40 -46.83 66.69
N ARG A 986 76.42 -47.26 65.92
CA ARG A 986 77.83 -46.86 66.14
C ARG A 986 78.82 -47.32 65.05
N THR A 987 79.54 -46.32 64.53
CA THR A 987 80.93 -46.37 64.02
C THR A 987 81.35 -47.41 62.98
N LEU A 988 81.48 -46.95 61.73
CA LEU A 988 82.80 -46.90 61.10
C LEU A 988 83.00 -45.49 60.48
N ALA A 989 84.24 -45.05 60.29
CA ALA A 989 84.56 -43.63 60.17
C ALA A 989 84.72 -43.11 58.73
N ASN A 990 84.16 -41.91 58.50
CA ASN A 990 84.56 -40.83 57.57
C ASN A 990 84.86 -41.08 56.07
N ASN A 991 84.36 -40.11 55.30
CA ASN A 991 84.83 -39.65 53.98
C ASN A 991 84.52 -40.54 52.76
N GLY A 992 83.60 -40.05 51.92
CA GLY A 992 83.34 -40.60 50.58
C GLY A 992 82.37 -39.74 49.76
N LEU A 993 81.10 -39.64 50.19
CA LEU A 993 80.01 -39.25 49.27
C LEU A 993 79.74 -37.74 49.11
N MET A 994 80.24 -36.88 50.01
CA MET A 994 80.21 -35.41 49.84
C MET A 994 80.88 -34.94 48.53
N VAL A 995 81.80 -35.75 47.98
CA VAL A 995 82.54 -35.44 46.75
C VAL A 995 81.66 -35.55 45.49
N LEU A 996 80.58 -36.35 45.52
CA LEU A 996 79.78 -36.61 44.31
C LEU A 996 78.82 -35.46 43.97
N MET A 997 78.26 -34.78 44.98
CA MET A 997 77.36 -33.63 44.76
C MET A 997 78.09 -32.40 44.18
N PHE A 998 79.38 -32.23 44.46
CA PHE A 998 80.20 -31.16 43.87
C PHE A 998 80.67 -31.44 42.44
N PHE A 999 80.55 -32.68 41.93
CA PHE A 999 81.01 -33.04 40.58
C PHE A 999 79.94 -32.98 39.49
N VAL A 1000 78.65 -33.11 39.84
CA VAL A 1000 77.55 -33.04 38.84
C VAL A 1000 77.12 -31.59 38.56
N LEU A 1001 77.17 -30.70 39.55
CA LEU A 1001 76.93 -29.26 39.38
C LEU A 1001 78.06 -28.51 38.65
N ALA A 1002 79.18 -29.18 38.37
CA ALA A 1002 80.37 -28.58 37.75
C ALA A 1002 80.45 -28.76 36.21
N ILE A 1003 79.49 -29.45 35.58
CA ILE A 1003 79.53 -29.78 34.14
C ILE A 1003 78.50 -28.97 33.32
N SER A 1004 77.58 -28.26 33.97
CA SER A 1004 76.50 -27.49 33.30
C SER A 1004 76.84 -26.04 32.93
N MET A 1005 78.08 -25.55 33.14
CA MET A 1005 78.46 -24.16 32.82
C MET A 1005 79.81 -23.98 32.08
N VAL A 1006 80.18 -24.90 31.19
CA VAL A 1006 81.15 -24.61 30.10
C VAL A 1006 80.61 -25.20 28.80
N GLY A 1007 79.99 -24.37 27.96
CA GLY A 1007 79.35 -24.84 26.72
C GLY A 1007 78.60 -23.81 25.89
N MET A 1008 78.69 -22.51 26.21
CA MET A 1008 78.14 -21.46 25.34
C MET A 1008 79.20 -21.02 24.33
N VAL A 1009 78.80 -20.91 23.05
CA VAL A 1009 79.63 -20.55 21.89
C VAL A 1009 80.69 -21.61 21.51
N PHE A 1010 80.44 -22.37 20.44
CA PHE A 1010 81.26 -22.37 19.20
C PHE A 1010 80.62 -23.28 18.12
N PHE A 1011 80.25 -22.69 16.97
CA PHE A 1011 80.00 -23.27 15.62
C PHE A 1011 79.19 -24.60 15.49
N LYS A 1012 78.00 -24.63 14.85
CA LYS A 1012 77.66 -24.34 13.43
C LYS A 1012 78.10 -25.43 12.44
N GLY A 1013 77.20 -26.34 12.03
CA GLY A 1013 77.28 -26.99 10.71
C GLY A 1013 76.57 -28.35 10.50
N ILE A 1014 76.08 -28.54 9.26
CA ILE A 1014 75.95 -29.81 8.51
C ILE A 1014 74.77 -30.78 8.81
N ASN A 1015 73.65 -30.48 8.13
CA ASN A 1015 72.92 -31.35 7.17
C ASN A 1015 72.36 -32.76 7.52
N LYS A 1016 71.02 -32.82 7.42
CA LYS A 1016 70.18 -33.72 6.58
C LYS A 1016 70.04 -35.23 6.88
N LYS A 1017 68.76 -35.64 6.78
CA LYS A 1017 68.17 -36.97 6.51
C LYS A 1017 68.23 -37.99 7.65
N ASN A 1018 67.26 -38.91 7.76
CA ASN A 1018 66.04 -39.04 6.95
C ASN A 1018 64.84 -38.31 7.58
#